data_AF-A0A947CPK4-F1
#
_entry.id   AF-A0A947CPK4-F1
#
_cell.length_a   1.000
_cell.length_b   1.000
_cell.length_c   1.000
_cell.angle_alpha   90.00
_cell.angle_beta   90.00
_cell.angle_gamma   90.00
#
_symmetry.space_group_name_H-M   'P 1'
#
loop_
_entity.id
_entity.type
_entity.pdbx_description
1 polymer ?
#
loop_
_entity_poly.entity_id
_entity_poly.type
_entity_poly.pdbx_seq_one_letter_code
_entity_poly.pdbx_strand_id
1 'polypeptide(L)'
;DSCTADGGTYQGDDTTCAAVSCPGGACCFDDGSCTDASEPDCISAGGTWSGLGSDCVTFECPQTGACCLPDGTCRQETTIGPDSCTADGGTYQGDDTDCAAISCPGGACCFDDGSCTDASEPDCISAGGSWAGLDTDCATFDCPQPGACCLPDGTCRQESTIGPDSCTADGGTYQGDDTDCAAVSCPGGACCFDDGSCTDASEPDCISAGGSWAGLDTDCATFDCPQPGACCLPDGTCRQETTIGPDACTADGGTYQGDDTDCAAVSCPGGACCFDDGVCSDASQPDCVTAGGVWSGLGTTCVASTCPQPGACCLPDGTCRQETTIGPDACTADGGTYQGDDTDCLSTVCPGGACCFDDGGCSDASQPDCVAAGGVWSGPATACATFACPEPGACCLADGTCRQESFTGGDACTADGGTYQGDDTDCVSSPCPGGACCFADGSCTNVPEPDCVAAGGLWSGLDTDCTTFACPQPGACCLPDGTCRADATLGGDQCTADGGVYQGDSTVCGTSDCPTGACCLADGSCQPLPQPECTTSGGEWNAPPDDCATTVCPEPVACCLPDGTCVDLMDTECEAAGGAGQGSGSTCVTAVCPLPGACCFEGGCLIMSGPDCDAAGGDYLGDDTPCTACEPIVCVILGACCMVDGTCTQDCEPICEFIGGVYQGDLTECTPDPCPDLGGCCLPDETCFTATLGDCLDAGGDFQGVAVACVTNPCPPTGACCRVDGTCDVTNEAACIIGGGVYGGDASVCGDVTCEPVGACSLCDGSCLEITAAACSTLGGVYCGNGTDCVDADCSCDGGACCLPDGSCLLTSATACGDAGGDYQGDGTTCGDAGCTLPCPADLDGSGDVGFTDLIAVLAAWGPCPGCPQDIDGSGDVGFTDLLTVLSSWGDCP
;
A
#
# COMPACT_ATOMS: atom_id res chain seq x y z
N ASP A 1 83.66 -62.38 44.71
CA ASP A 1 82.68 -62.63 45.78
C ASP A 1 82.36 -61.41 46.65
N SER A 2 83.33 -60.62 47.14
CA SER A 2 83.00 -59.41 47.94
C SER A 2 82.33 -58.30 47.13
N CYS A 3 82.76 -58.03 45.89
CA CYS A 3 82.21 -56.96 45.03
C CYS A 3 80.70 -57.11 44.75
N THR A 4 80.24 -58.35 44.53
CA THR A 4 78.82 -58.64 44.26
C THR A 4 77.97 -58.56 45.54
N ALA A 5 78.56 -58.79 46.72
CA ALA A 5 77.87 -58.69 48.00
C ALA A 5 77.59 -57.23 48.40
N ASP A 6 78.39 -56.29 47.91
CA ASP A 6 78.21 -54.84 48.12
C ASP A 6 77.41 -54.16 46.97
N GLY A 7 76.78 -54.94 46.10
CA GLY A 7 75.95 -54.44 44.99
C GLY A 7 76.70 -54.01 43.73
N GLY A 8 78.00 -54.30 43.63
CA GLY A 8 78.84 -53.95 42.47
C GLY A 8 78.95 -55.04 41.41
N THR A 9 79.37 -54.64 40.19
CA THR A 9 79.65 -55.56 39.07
C THR A 9 81.15 -55.79 38.95
N TYR A 10 81.59 -57.03 39.11
CA TYR A 10 83.02 -57.37 39.12
C TYR A 10 83.62 -57.36 37.71
N GLN A 11 84.70 -56.59 37.51
CA GLN A 11 85.30 -56.30 36.19
C GLN A 11 86.54 -57.14 35.85
N GLY A 12 86.81 -58.21 36.62
CA GLY A 12 87.98 -59.08 36.46
C GLY A 12 89.18 -58.70 37.34
N ASP A 13 90.09 -59.63 37.56
CA ASP A 13 91.29 -59.42 38.38
C ASP A 13 92.27 -58.43 37.73
N ASP A 14 93.03 -57.69 38.56
CA ASP A 14 94.03 -56.68 38.16
C ASP A 14 93.51 -55.41 37.45
N THR A 15 92.19 -55.14 37.50
CA THR A 15 91.62 -53.83 37.13
C THR A 15 91.70 -52.82 38.28
N THR A 16 91.97 -51.54 37.96
CA THR A 16 92.04 -50.45 38.96
C THR A 16 90.91 -49.45 38.74
N CYS A 17 90.44 -48.80 39.81
CA CYS A 17 89.35 -47.80 39.73
C CYS A 17 89.67 -46.60 38.81
N ALA A 18 90.95 -46.35 38.50
CA ALA A 18 91.35 -45.33 37.55
C ALA A 18 91.16 -45.74 36.08
N ALA A 19 90.96 -47.03 35.81
CA ALA A 19 90.84 -47.61 34.47
C ALA A 19 89.40 -48.04 34.13
N VAL A 20 88.44 -47.87 35.04
CA VAL A 20 87.05 -48.32 34.91
C VAL A 20 86.12 -47.16 35.24
N SER A 21 85.36 -46.68 34.25
CA SER A 21 84.23 -45.77 34.47
C SER A 21 82.98 -46.61 34.78
N CYS A 22 82.44 -46.49 35.99
CA CYS A 22 81.12 -47.03 36.30
C CYS A 22 80.06 -46.13 35.64
N PRO A 23 79.04 -46.68 34.95
CA PRO A 23 77.96 -45.84 34.43
C PRO A 23 77.21 -45.25 35.60
N GLY A 24 77.23 -43.92 35.68
CA GLY A 24 76.34 -43.17 36.56
C GLY A 24 74.91 -43.17 36.02
N GLY A 25 74.12 -42.28 36.59
CA GLY A 25 72.77 -41.92 36.21
C GLY A 25 72.69 -40.39 36.20
N ALA A 26 71.78 -39.83 35.39
CA ALA A 26 71.49 -38.42 35.40
C ALA A 26 70.92 -38.03 36.78
N CYS A 27 71.52 -37.02 37.40
CA CYS A 27 71.07 -36.41 38.65
C CYS A 27 70.59 -34.99 38.38
N CYS A 28 69.29 -34.76 38.55
CA CYS A 28 68.64 -33.48 38.26
C CYS A 28 68.48 -32.64 39.53
N PHE A 29 68.82 -31.35 39.44
CA PHE A 29 68.62 -30.38 40.50
C PHE A 29 67.44 -29.46 40.18
N ASP A 30 66.86 -28.85 41.21
CA ASP A 30 65.66 -27.98 41.11
C ASP A 30 65.90 -26.72 40.24
N ASP A 31 67.16 -26.37 39.95
CA ASP A 31 67.55 -25.27 39.06
C ASP A 31 67.72 -25.69 37.59
N GLY A 32 67.25 -26.89 37.23
CA GLY A 32 67.32 -27.44 35.88
C GLY A 32 68.69 -28.00 35.50
N SER A 33 69.70 -27.89 36.37
CA SER A 33 71.03 -28.44 36.10
C SER A 33 71.07 -29.96 36.27
N CYS A 34 71.88 -30.61 35.43
CA CYS A 34 72.05 -32.07 35.41
C CYS A 34 73.52 -32.44 35.62
N THR A 35 73.79 -33.41 36.48
CA THR A 35 75.13 -34.02 36.59
C THR A 35 75.06 -35.54 36.62
N ASP A 36 76.00 -36.23 35.97
CA ASP A 36 76.09 -37.68 36.07
C ASP A 36 76.73 -38.06 37.41
N ALA A 37 75.93 -38.63 38.31
CA ALA A 37 76.36 -39.00 39.66
C ALA A 37 76.14 -40.50 39.92
N SER A 38 76.44 -40.95 41.14
CA SER A 38 75.91 -42.21 41.66
C SER A 38 74.61 -41.94 42.45
N GLU A 39 73.73 -42.91 42.61
CA GLU A 39 72.46 -42.73 43.35
C GLU A 39 72.66 -42.13 44.76
N PRO A 40 73.61 -42.61 45.58
CA PRO A 40 73.87 -42.01 46.89
C PRO A 40 74.39 -40.57 46.80
N ASP A 41 75.27 -40.29 45.82
CA ASP A 41 75.85 -38.96 45.65
C ASP A 41 74.79 -37.95 45.18
N CYS A 42 73.90 -38.37 44.28
CA CYS A 42 72.80 -37.56 43.79
C CYS A 42 71.85 -37.12 44.91
N ILE A 43 71.40 -38.09 45.72
CA ILE A 43 70.51 -37.83 46.85
C ILE A 43 71.21 -36.97 47.91
N SER A 44 72.50 -37.20 48.15
CA SER A 44 73.26 -36.42 49.13
C SER A 44 73.55 -34.97 48.68
N ALA A 45 73.55 -34.72 47.37
CA ALA A 45 73.68 -33.39 46.79
C ALA A 45 72.33 -32.64 46.73
N GLY A 46 71.23 -33.28 47.11
CA GLY A 46 69.89 -32.71 47.05
C GLY A 46 69.24 -32.79 45.66
N GLY A 47 69.78 -33.62 44.75
CA GLY A 47 69.20 -33.86 43.43
C GLY A 47 68.33 -35.13 43.38
N THR A 48 67.50 -35.22 42.34
CA THR A 48 66.64 -36.36 42.06
C THR A 48 67.32 -37.32 41.08
N TRP A 49 67.35 -38.60 41.43
CA TRP A 49 68.07 -39.63 40.68
C TRP A 49 67.21 -40.29 39.60
N SER A 50 67.66 -40.27 38.34
CA SER A 50 66.90 -40.75 37.18
C SER A 50 67.18 -42.20 36.78
N GLY A 51 67.84 -42.99 37.63
CA GLY A 51 68.12 -44.41 37.42
C GLY A 51 69.44 -44.69 36.70
N LEU A 52 69.95 -45.92 36.87
CA LEU A 52 71.25 -46.36 36.37
C LEU A 52 71.26 -46.45 34.83
N GLY A 53 72.21 -45.77 34.18
CA GLY A 53 72.35 -45.77 32.72
C GLY A 53 71.62 -44.62 31.99
N SER A 54 70.99 -43.70 32.72
CA SER A 54 70.67 -42.37 32.19
C SER A 54 71.93 -41.48 32.19
N ASP A 55 72.08 -40.58 31.22
CA ASP A 55 73.17 -39.59 31.22
C ASP A 55 72.62 -38.20 30.92
N CYS A 56 73.25 -37.16 31.46
CA CYS A 56 72.83 -35.76 31.25
C CYS A 56 73.03 -35.26 29.81
N VAL A 57 73.49 -36.12 28.89
CA VAL A 57 73.67 -35.79 27.47
C VAL A 57 72.42 -36.18 26.68
N THR A 58 71.71 -37.21 27.11
CA THR A 58 70.51 -37.75 26.46
C THR A 58 69.25 -37.66 27.32
N PHE A 59 69.42 -37.48 28.63
CA PHE A 59 68.35 -37.29 29.59
C PHE A 59 68.18 -35.79 29.87
N GLU A 60 67.08 -35.21 29.39
CA GLU A 60 66.71 -33.83 29.70
C GLU A 60 66.06 -33.77 31.09
N CYS A 61 66.66 -32.99 32.00
CA CYS A 61 66.06 -32.76 33.31
C CYS A 61 64.81 -31.88 33.17
N PRO A 62 63.71 -32.19 33.89
CA PRO A 62 62.48 -31.39 33.83
C PRO A 62 62.78 -29.94 34.23
N GLN A 63 62.38 -28.98 33.40
CA GLN A 63 62.55 -27.55 33.69
C GLN A 63 61.31 -26.98 34.41
N THR A 64 61.46 -25.79 35.00
CA THR A 64 60.37 -25.03 35.63
C THR A 64 59.51 -24.32 34.60
N GLY A 65 58.20 -24.20 34.82
CA GLY A 65 57.31 -23.48 33.90
C GLY A 65 56.12 -22.83 34.62
N ALA A 66 55.45 -21.91 33.94
CA ALA A 66 54.27 -21.22 34.44
C ALA A 66 53.03 -22.11 34.27
N CYS A 67 52.28 -22.29 35.36
CA CYS A 67 51.00 -23.00 35.34
C CYS A 67 49.86 -21.99 35.50
N CYS A 68 48.97 -21.94 34.50
CA CYS A 68 47.74 -21.15 34.59
C CYS A 68 46.65 -21.99 35.20
N LEU A 69 46.23 -21.65 36.41
CA LEU A 69 45.15 -22.35 37.10
C LEU A 69 43.78 -21.85 36.59
N PRO A 70 42.70 -22.64 36.73
CA PRO A 70 41.35 -22.24 36.34
C PRO A 70 40.83 -20.98 37.04
N ASP A 71 41.51 -20.55 38.11
CA ASP A 71 41.20 -19.33 38.84
C ASP A 71 41.89 -18.07 38.25
N GLY A 72 42.44 -18.16 37.04
CA GLY A 72 43.15 -17.05 36.40
C GLY A 72 44.47 -16.68 37.07
N THR A 73 44.83 -17.33 38.18
CA THR A 73 46.11 -17.10 38.84
C THR A 73 47.22 -17.88 38.14
N CYS A 74 48.39 -17.25 38.01
CA CYS A 74 49.58 -17.93 37.54
C CYS A 74 50.39 -18.45 38.72
N ARG A 75 50.65 -19.75 38.74
CA ARG A 75 51.51 -20.42 39.71
C ARG A 75 52.81 -20.86 39.06
N GLN A 76 53.95 -20.42 39.61
CA GLN A 76 55.26 -20.86 39.15
C GLN A 76 55.52 -22.30 39.64
N GLU A 77 55.59 -23.27 38.73
CA GLU A 77 55.97 -24.64 39.07
C GLU A 77 57.48 -24.72 39.26
N THR A 78 57.89 -25.07 40.48
CA THR A 78 59.31 -25.20 40.86
C THR A 78 59.76 -26.66 40.95
N THR A 79 58.88 -27.64 40.68
CA THR A 79 59.29 -29.04 40.57
C THR A 79 58.29 -29.90 39.77
N ILE A 80 58.79 -30.56 38.72
CA ILE A 80 58.22 -31.70 37.96
C ILE A 80 56.99 -31.43 37.07
N GLY A 81 57.25 -30.90 35.86
CA GLY A 81 56.50 -31.18 34.63
C GLY A 81 55.00 -30.80 34.57
N PRO A 82 54.33 -31.01 33.43
CA PRO A 82 52.92 -30.63 33.23
C PRO A 82 51.94 -31.41 34.11
N ASP A 83 52.37 -32.49 34.76
CA ASP A 83 51.52 -33.41 35.52
C ASP A 83 50.95 -32.77 36.79
N SER A 84 51.71 -31.94 37.52
CA SER A 84 51.18 -31.22 38.69
C SER A 84 50.19 -30.13 38.28
N CYS A 85 50.49 -29.42 37.20
CA CYS A 85 49.64 -28.36 36.66
C CYS A 85 48.30 -28.92 36.17
N THR A 86 48.33 -30.02 35.40
CA THR A 86 47.12 -30.68 34.88
C THR A 86 46.32 -31.35 36.01
N ALA A 87 46.99 -31.87 37.05
CA ALA A 87 46.33 -32.47 38.20
C ALA A 87 45.51 -31.46 39.02
N ASP A 88 45.93 -30.20 39.05
CA ASP A 88 45.19 -29.09 39.66
C ASP A 88 44.21 -28.41 38.68
N GLY A 89 44.00 -28.99 37.50
CA GLY A 89 43.11 -28.49 36.46
C GLY A 89 43.66 -27.32 35.65
N GLY A 90 44.92 -26.95 35.85
CA GLY A 90 45.58 -25.86 35.15
C GLY A 90 46.24 -26.25 33.83
N THR A 91 46.53 -25.25 33.01
CA THR A 91 47.22 -25.39 31.71
C THR A 91 48.68 -24.97 31.85
N TYR A 92 49.58 -25.91 31.59
CA TYR A 92 51.03 -25.68 31.66
C TYR A 92 51.52 -24.96 30.41
N GLN A 93 52.19 -23.81 30.57
CA GLN A 93 52.53 -22.89 29.48
C GLN A 93 53.86 -23.20 28.80
N GLY A 94 54.46 -24.35 29.12
CA GLY A 94 55.72 -24.81 28.57
C GLY A 94 56.90 -24.53 29.50
N ASP A 95 58.01 -25.21 29.23
CA ASP A 95 59.23 -25.10 30.01
C ASP A 95 59.89 -23.71 29.86
N ASP A 96 60.55 -23.22 30.90
CA ASP A 96 61.20 -21.90 31.01
C ASP A 96 60.26 -20.68 30.89
N THR A 97 58.96 -20.87 31.12
CA THR A 97 57.99 -19.77 31.22
C THR A 97 57.85 -19.26 32.66
N ASP A 98 57.80 -17.93 32.82
CA ASP A 98 57.63 -17.24 34.11
C ASP A 98 56.24 -16.62 34.19
N CYS A 99 55.58 -16.78 35.34
CA CYS A 99 54.30 -16.13 35.63
C CYS A 99 54.33 -14.60 35.54
N ALA A 100 55.50 -13.97 35.64
CA ALA A 100 55.64 -12.53 35.40
C ALA A 100 55.52 -12.13 33.91
N ALA A 101 55.64 -13.08 32.99
CA ALA A 101 55.62 -12.86 31.54
C ALA A 101 54.39 -13.46 30.84
N ILE A 102 53.59 -14.25 31.55
CA ILE A 102 52.40 -14.96 31.06
C ILE A 102 51.15 -14.31 31.68
N SER A 103 50.19 -13.92 30.85
CA SER A 103 48.82 -13.62 31.31
C SER A 103 48.01 -14.90 31.25
N CYS A 104 47.59 -15.39 32.42
CA CYS A 104 46.71 -16.53 32.51
C CYS A 104 45.27 -16.07 32.29
N PRO A 105 44.51 -16.74 31.40
CA PRO A 105 43.15 -16.34 31.11
C PRO A 105 42.26 -16.59 32.32
N GLY A 106 41.88 -15.50 32.98
CA GLY A 106 40.68 -15.47 33.81
C GLY A 106 39.44 -15.34 32.94
N GLY A 107 38.37 -14.87 33.56
CA GLY A 107 37.12 -14.51 32.93
C GLY A 107 36.75 -13.10 33.37
N ALA A 108 36.05 -12.37 32.50
CA ALA A 108 35.47 -11.09 32.87
C ALA A 108 34.45 -11.33 33.99
N CYS A 109 34.63 -10.62 35.10
CA CYS A 109 33.67 -10.62 36.20
C CYS A 109 32.92 -9.29 36.21
N CYS A 110 31.63 -9.35 35.90
CA CYS A 110 30.76 -8.20 35.77
C CYS A 110 30.02 -7.92 37.07
N PHE A 111 30.12 -6.70 37.61
CA PHE A 111 29.39 -6.27 38.80
C PHE A 111 28.16 -5.45 38.45
N ASP A 112 27.17 -5.44 39.36
CA ASP A 112 25.86 -4.79 39.17
C ASP A 112 25.94 -3.30 38.79
N ASP A 113 27.06 -2.63 39.08
CA ASP A 113 27.31 -1.22 38.75
C ASP A 113 27.97 -1.01 37.37
N GLY A 114 28.04 -2.06 36.55
CA GLY A 114 28.66 -2.03 35.22
C GLY A 114 30.19 -2.15 35.25
N SER A 115 30.81 -2.22 36.43
CA SER A 115 32.26 -2.43 36.53
C SER A 115 32.66 -3.85 36.18
N CYS A 116 33.83 -4.00 35.55
CA CYS A 116 34.40 -5.29 35.16
C CYS A 116 35.78 -5.47 35.81
N THR A 117 36.05 -6.65 36.36
CA THR A 117 37.41 -7.08 36.70
C THR A 117 37.69 -8.49 36.19
N ASP A 118 38.90 -8.76 35.74
CA ASP A 118 39.31 -10.14 35.45
C ASP A 118 39.49 -10.87 36.78
N ALA A 119 38.77 -11.97 36.98
CA ALA A 119 38.81 -12.75 38.22
C ALA A 119 38.84 -14.25 37.92
N SER A 120 38.73 -15.07 38.97
CA SER A 120 38.35 -16.48 38.87
C SER A 120 36.84 -16.64 38.97
N GLU A 121 36.27 -17.75 38.49
CA GLU A 121 34.84 -18.05 38.70
C GLU A 121 34.46 -18.03 40.20
N PRO A 122 35.21 -18.67 41.12
CA PRO A 122 34.90 -18.61 42.55
C PRO A 122 35.04 -17.20 43.15
N ASP A 123 36.09 -16.46 42.77
CA ASP A 123 36.32 -15.11 43.30
C ASP A 123 35.28 -14.13 42.77
N CYS A 124 34.87 -14.27 41.51
CA CYS A 124 33.83 -13.47 40.90
C CYS A 124 32.50 -13.62 41.62
N ILE A 125 32.06 -14.88 41.81
CA ILE A 125 30.82 -15.19 42.53
C ILE A 125 30.92 -14.72 43.99
N SER A 126 32.08 -14.87 44.63
CA SER A 126 32.25 -14.46 46.03
C SER A 126 32.34 -12.94 46.23
N ALA A 127 32.74 -12.20 45.19
CA ALA A 127 32.70 -10.75 45.12
C ALA A 127 31.30 -10.20 44.73
N GLY A 128 30.36 -11.08 44.41
CA GLY A 128 29.00 -10.73 44.00
C GLY A 128 28.88 -10.31 42.54
N GLY A 129 29.85 -10.65 41.69
CA GLY A 129 29.80 -10.42 40.25
C GLY A 129 29.35 -11.66 39.47
N SER A 130 28.91 -11.43 38.24
CA SER A 130 28.51 -12.43 37.26
C SER A 130 29.70 -12.82 36.39
N TRP A 131 29.96 -14.13 36.32
CA TRP A 131 31.10 -14.69 35.60
C TRP A 131 30.81 -14.86 34.11
N ALA A 132 31.60 -14.22 33.24
CA ALA A 132 31.43 -14.24 31.79
C ALA A 132 31.97 -15.50 31.07
N GLY A 133 32.66 -16.38 31.80
CA GLY A 133 33.29 -17.57 31.25
C GLY A 133 34.81 -17.46 31.13
N LEU A 134 35.49 -18.60 31.01
CA LEU A 134 36.94 -18.66 30.84
C LEU A 134 37.36 -18.08 29.47
N ASP A 135 38.53 -17.46 29.38
CA ASP A 135 39.07 -16.77 28.19
C ASP A 135 38.27 -15.52 27.75
N THR A 136 37.41 -14.98 28.62
CA THR A 136 36.84 -13.64 28.47
C THR A 136 37.66 -12.66 29.31
N ASP A 137 37.98 -11.48 28.79
CA ASP A 137 38.67 -10.44 29.59
C ASP A 137 37.91 -9.12 29.54
N CYS A 138 38.02 -8.31 30.58
CA CYS A 138 37.36 -7.00 30.66
C CYS A 138 37.85 -5.99 29.62
N ALA A 139 38.88 -6.33 28.84
CA ALA A 139 39.38 -5.48 27.77
C ALA A 139 38.63 -5.72 26.43
N THR A 140 37.99 -6.88 26.28
CA THR A 140 37.29 -7.29 25.06
C THR A 140 35.86 -7.77 25.29
N PHE A 141 35.53 -8.17 26.52
CA PHE A 141 34.20 -8.57 26.93
C PHE A 141 33.46 -7.36 27.50
N ASP A 142 32.45 -6.90 26.76
CA ASP A 142 31.55 -5.84 27.21
C ASP A 142 30.60 -6.41 28.26
N CYS A 143 30.88 -6.13 29.53
CA CYS A 143 29.93 -6.43 30.60
C CYS A 143 28.62 -5.67 30.35
N PRO A 144 27.45 -6.34 30.49
CA PRO A 144 26.19 -5.68 30.18
C PRO A 144 26.01 -4.49 31.12
N GLN A 145 25.79 -3.32 30.52
CA GLN A 145 25.60 -2.08 31.27
C GLN A 145 24.13 -1.92 31.64
N PRO A 146 23.79 -1.07 32.63
CA PRO A 146 22.41 -0.70 32.88
C PRO A 146 21.83 0.03 31.65
N GLY A 147 20.55 -0.20 31.35
CA GLY A 147 19.89 0.36 30.16
C GLY A 147 18.44 0.74 30.41
N ALA A 148 17.82 1.41 29.43
CA ALA A 148 16.44 1.82 29.49
C ALA A 148 15.53 0.63 29.15
N CYS A 149 14.55 0.34 30.02
CA CYS A 149 13.55 -0.69 29.78
C CYS A 149 12.20 -0.06 29.47
N CYS A 150 11.63 -0.38 28.32
CA CYS A 150 10.29 0.06 27.93
C CYS A 150 9.25 -0.98 28.30
N LEU A 151 8.45 -0.71 29.32
CA LEU A 151 7.41 -1.63 29.77
C LEU A 151 6.15 -1.53 28.88
N PRO A 152 5.29 -2.57 28.84
CA PRO A 152 4.04 -2.56 28.07
C PRO A 152 3.04 -1.46 28.45
N ASP A 153 3.24 -0.82 29.62
CA ASP A 153 2.47 0.32 30.11
C ASP A 153 2.97 1.68 29.59
N GLY A 154 3.93 1.67 28.66
CA GLY A 154 4.52 2.88 28.08
C GLY A 154 5.53 3.55 28.99
N THR A 155 5.70 3.09 30.24
CA THR A 155 6.67 3.67 31.16
C THR A 155 8.08 3.21 30.82
N CYS A 156 9.02 4.16 30.83
CA CYS A 156 10.44 3.83 30.79
C CYS A 156 10.95 3.64 32.21
N ARG A 157 11.42 2.43 32.51
CA ARG A 157 12.11 2.11 33.75
C ARG A 157 13.61 2.09 33.50
N GLN A 158 14.36 2.92 34.25
CA GLN A 158 15.82 2.82 34.26
C GLN A 158 16.19 1.52 34.96
N GLU A 159 16.73 0.57 34.21
CA GLU A 159 17.20 -0.65 34.82
C GLU A 159 18.51 -0.35 35.55
N SER A 160 18.56 -0.66 36.84
CA SER A 160 19.74 -0.44 37.69
C SER A 160 20.57 -1.71 37.90
N THR A 161 20.21 -2.80 37.22
CA THR A 161 20.81 -4.13 37.35
C THR A 161 20.94 -4.78 35.97
N ILE A 162 22.16 -5.22 35.66
CA ILE A 162 22.66 -5.81 34.40
C ILE A 162 21.61 -6.55 33.53
N GLY A 163 21.44 -6.10 32.27
CA GLY A 163 20.94 -6.90 31.14
C GLY A 163 19.43 -6.91 30.86
N PRO A 164 19.00 -7.44 29.69
CA PRO A 164 17.61 -7.40 29.22
C PRO A 164 16.65 -8.31 30.01
N ASP A 165 17.18 -9.22 30.83
CA ASP A 165 16.40 -10.31 31.44
C ASP A 165 15.32 -9.82 32.41
N SER A 166 15.60 -8.81 33.24
CA SER A 166 14.59 -8.20 34.11
C SER A 166 13.59 -7.38 33.32
N CYS A 167 14.02 -6.77 32.21
CA CYS A 167 13.14 -6.02 31.32
C CYS A 167 12.13 -6.95 30.64
N THR A 168 12.59 -8.07 30.08
CA THR A 168 11.73 -9.07 29.44
C THR A 168 10.84 -9.81 30.44
N ALA A 169 11.33 -10.06 31.67
CA ALA A 169 10.53 -10.68 32.73
C ALA A 169 9.31 -9.85 33.14
N ASP A 170 9.42 -8.51 33.07
CA ASP A 170 8.31 -7.58 33.30
C ASP A 170 7.50 -7.28 32.02
N GLY A 171 7.75 -8.02 30.93
CA GLY A 171 7.08 -7.87 29.64
C GLY A 171 7.60 -6.70 28.80
N GLY A 172 8.66 -6.01 29.23
CA GLY A 172 9.23 -4.85 28.56
C GLY A 172 10.26 -5.16 27.47
N THR A 173 10.50 -4.18 26.61
CA THR A 173 11.51 -4.18 25.55
C THR A 173 12.73 -3.38 25.97
N TYR A 174 13.89 -4.04 26.07
CA TYR A 174 15.16 -3.43 26.46
C TYR A 174 15.78 -2.62 25.32
N GLN A 175 16.23 -1.40 25.60
CA GLN A 175 16.61 -0.41 24.58
C GLN A 175 18.11 -0.33 24.30
N GLY A 176 18.87 -1.27 24.89
CA GLY A 176 20.31 -1.39 24.74
C GLY A 176 21.07 -0.86 25.95
N ASP A 177 22.36 -1.15 25.99
CA ASP A 177 23.25 -0.78 27.08
C ASP A 177 23.58 0.73 27.05
N ASP A 178 23.77 1.35 28.23
CA ASP A 178 24.05 2.78 28.39
C ASP A 178 22.96 3.75 27.85
N THR A 179 21.75 3.25 27.59
CA THR A 179 20.59 4.12 27.32
C THR A 179 19.91 4.55 28.62
N ASP A 180 19.67 5.85 28.74
CA ASP A 180 18.87 6.44 29.81
C ASP A 180 17.42 6.59 29.33
N CYS A 181 16.46 6.36 30.22
CA CYS A 181 15.05 6.66 29.97
C CYS A 181 14.79 8.11 29.56
N ALA A 182 15.68 9.06 29.86
CA ALA A 182 15.61 10.42 29.34
C ALA A 182 15.89 10.54 27.83
N ALA A 183 16.49 9.52 27.21
CA ALA A 183 16.92 9.53 25.81
C ALA A 183 16.14 8.54 24.92
N VAL A 184 15.24 7.74 25.49
CA VAL A 184 14.48 6.70 24.78
C VAL A 184 12.97 6.94 24.90
N SER A 185 12.26 6.87 23.77
CA SER A 185 10.80 6.87 23.72
C SER A 185 10.29 5.43 23.72
N CYS A 186 9.49 5.07 24.73
CA CYS A 186 8.89 3.76 24.86
C CYS A 186 7.51 3.70 24.17
N PRO A 187 7.15 2.58 23.51
CA PRO A 187 5.90 2.44 22.78
C PRO A 187 4.72 2.25 23.73
N GLY A 188 4.33 3.33 24.40
CA GLY A 188 3.03 3.51 25.02
C GLY A 188 2.05 4.16 24.03
N GLY A 189 0.90 4.53 24.55
CA GLY A 189 -0.08 5.37 23.86
C GLY A 189 -0.47 6.52 24.77
N ALA A 190 -0.75 7.68 24.19
CA ALA A 190 -1.31 8.79 24.93
C ALA A 190 -2.69 8.39 25.45
N CYS A 191 -2.88 8.45 26.77
CA CYS A 191 -4.17 8.24 27.41
C CYS A 191 -4.76 9.59 27.78
N CYS A 192 -5.86 9.95 27.13
CA CYS A 192 -6.52 11.24 27.28
C CYS A 192 -7.67 11.14 28.29
N PHE A 193 -7.66 11.97 29.32
CA PHE A 193 -8.74 12.04 30.32
C PHE A 193 -9.69 13.22 30.06
N ASP A 194 -10.94 13.08 30.52
CA ASP A 194 -12.03 14.04 30.29
C ASP A 194 -11.71 15.49 30.73
N ASP A 195 -10.75 15.67 31.64
CA ASP A 195 -10.30 16.97 32.13
C ASP A 195 -9.14 17.60 31.31
N GLY A 196 -8.77 16.98 30.19
CA GLY A 196 -7.68 17.41 29.31
C GLY A 196 -6.30 16.89 29.75
N SER A 197 -6.19 16.22 30.90
CA SER A 197 -4.93 15.61 31.28
C SER A 197 -4.56 14.45 30.36
N CYS A 198 -3.27 14.33 30.06
CA CYS A 198 -2.70 13.25 29.26
C CYS A 198 -1.68 12.51 30.12
N THR A 199 -1.74 11.18 30.13
CA THR A 199 -0.64 10.35 30.62
C THR A 199 -0.31 9.27 29.61
N ASP A 200 0.96 8.91 29.48
CA ASP A 200 1.33 7.72 28.74
C ASP A 200 0.94 6.51 29.60
N ALA A 201 0.17 5.58 29.03
CA ALA A 201 -0.31 4.38 29.72
C ALA A 201 -0.34 3.18 28.76
N SER A 202 -0.80 2.00 29.23
CA SER A 202 -1.25 0.92 28.36
C SER A 202 -2.71 1.11 27.95
N GLU A 203 -3.16 0.45 26.88
CA GLU A 203 -4.59 0.44 26.48
C GLU A 203 -5.52 -0.05 27.61
N PRO A 204 -5.24 -1.18 28.31
CA PRO A 204 -6.08 -1.63 29.42
C PRO A 204 -6.09 -0.68 30.62
N ASP A 205 -4.96 -0.07 30.97
CA ASP A 205 -4.88 0.86 32.10
C ASP A 205 -5.54 2.19 31.78
N CYS A 206 -5.44 2.64 30.52
CA CYS A 206 -6.11 3.83 30.05
C CYS A 206 -7.63 3.71 30.17
N ILE A 207 -8.18 2.60 29.66
CA ILE A 207 -9.62 2.31 29.74
C ILE A 207 -10.06 2.13 31.20
N SER A 208 -9.26 1.46 32.02
CA SER A 208 -9.56 1.23 33.45
C SER A 208 -9.52 2.52 34.29
N ALA A 209 -8.69 3.49 33.89
CA ALA A 209 -8.62 4.81 34.50
C ALA A 209 -9.70 5.78 33.96
N GLY A 210 -10.53 5.34 33.02
CA GLY A 210 -11.58 6.16 32.41
C GLY A 210 -11.07 7.14 31.35
N GLY A 211 -9.88 6.91 30.80
CA GLY A 211 -9.32 7.69 29.70
C GLY A 211 -9.57 7.05 28.33
N SER A 212 -9.45 7.85 27.29
CA SER A 212 -9.54 7.44 25.88
C SER A 212 -8.15 7.17 25.32
N TRP A 213 -7.97 5.99 24.73
CA TRP A 213 -6.71 5.52 24.19
C TRP A 213 -6.41 6.07 22.80
N ALA A 214 -5.27 6.74 22.61
CA ALA A 214 -4.86 7.37 21.36
C ALA A 214 -4.24 6.41 20.32
N GLY A 215 -3.91 5.18 20.72
CA GLY A 215 -3.20 4.20 19.89
C GLY A 215 -1.74 4.01 20.29
N LEU A 216 -1.18 2.86 19.94
CA LEU A 216 0.24 2.53 20.17
C LEU A 216 1.17 3.48 19.41
N ASP A 217 2.34 3.78 19.98
CA ASP A 217 3.35 4.72 19.47
C ASP A 217 2.90 6.19 19.43
N THR A 218 1.91 6.54 20.25
CA THR A 218 1.55 7.93 20.55
C THR A 218 2.03 8.28 21.96
N ASP A 219 2.59 9.46 22.17
CA ASP A 219 3.02 9.90 23.51
C ASP A 219 2.43 11.27 23.86
N CYS A 220 2.20 11.56 25.13
CA CYS A 220 1.66 12.83 25.60
C CYS A 220 2.57 14.03 25.33
N ALA A 221 3.81 13.80 24.88
CA ALA A 221 4.75 14.85 24.52
C ALA A 221 4.54 15.34 23.07
N THR A 222 3.97 14.51 22.20
CA THR A 222 3.79 14.79 20.76
C THR A 222 2.36 14.59 20.26
N PHE A 223 1.57 13.78 20.95
CA PHE A 223 0.16 13.54 20.70
C PHE A 223 -0.68 14.55 21.49
N ASP A 224 -1.31 15.47 20.76
CA ASP A 224 -2.22 16.46 21.33
C ASP A 224 -3.52 15.75 21.73
N CYS A 225 -3.64 15.35 23.00
CA CYS A 225 -4.91 14.88 23.55
C CYS A 225 -5.96 15.99 23.40
N PRO A 226 -7.17 15.66 22.88
CA PRO A 226 -8.18 16.68 22.66
C PRO A 226 -8.56 17.31 24.00
N GLN A 227 -8.27 18.59 24.16
CA GLN A 227 -8.60 19.31 25.39
C GLN A 227 -10.09 19.69 25.39
N PRO A 228 -10.66 20.06 26.54
CA PRO A 228 -11.94 20.75 26.55
C PRO A 228 -11.83 22.09 25.83
N GLY A 229 -12.85 22.46 25.06
CA GLY A 229 -12.83 23.67 24.25
C GLY A 229 -14.20 24.35 24.16
N ALA A 230 -14.21 25.55 23.60
CA ALA A 230 -15.42 26.31 23.40
C ALA A 230 -16.22 25.69 22.24
N CYS A 231 -17.45 25.26 22.51
CA CYS A 231 -18.38 24.82 21.49
C CYS A 231 -19.36 25.95 21.15
N CYS A 232 -19.37 26.39 19.89
CA CYS A 232 -20.33 27.36 19.41
C CYS A 232 -21.56 26.66 18.87
N LEU A 233 -22.67 26.71 19.62
CA LEU A 233 -23.90 26.06 19.24
C LEU A 233 -24.65 26.85 18.14
N PRO A 234 -25.56 26.22 17.38
CA PRO A 234 -26.38 26.87 16.34
C PRO A 234 -27.27 28.02 16.84
N ASP A 235 -27.43 28.16 18.14
CA ASP A 235 -28.12 29.28 18.77
C ASP A 235 -27.15 30.43 19.15
N GLY A 236 -25.91 30.43 18.65
CA GLY A 236 -24.93 31.47 18.94
C GLY A 236 -24.46 31.51 20.39
N THR A 237 -24.93 30.60 21.26
CA THR A 237 -24.40 30.46 22.60
C THR A 237 -23.07 29.72 22.54
N CYS A 238 -22.12 30.17 23.36
CA CYS A 238 -20.91 29.41 23.60
C CYS A 238 -21.14 28.50 24.79
N ARG A 239 -21.09 27.20 24.56
CA ARG A 239 -21.06 26.18 25.60
C ARG A 239 -19.63 25.77 25.83
N GLN A 240 -19.14 25.90 27.06
CA GLN A 240 -17.85 25.34 27.43
C GLN A 240 -18.01 23.82 27.45
N GLU A 241 -17.34 23.11 26.53
CA GLU A 241 -17.25 21.67 26.66
C GLU A 241 -16.34 21.35 27.84
N THR A 242 -16.79 20.40 28.65
CA THR A 242 -16.05 19.88 29.79
C THR A 242 -15.65 18.42 29.56
N THR A 243 -15.78 17.94 28.32
CA THR A 243 -15.54 16.55 27.91
C THR A 243 -14.77 16.55 26.58
N ILE A 244 -13.93 15.54 26.35
CA ILE A 244 -12.94 15.48 25.26
C ILE A 244 -13.59 15.54 23.85
N GLY A 245 -13.05 16.40 22.98
CA GLY A 245 -13.20 16.31 21.52
C GLY A 245 -14.47 16.95 20.93
N PRO A 246 -14.52 17.10 19.59
CA PRO A 246 -15.59 17.83 18.90
C PRO A 246 -16.91 17.04 18.85
N ASP A 247 -16.97 15.80 19.32
CA ASP A 247 -18.08 14.88 19.07
C ASP A 247 -19.37 15.31 19.77
N ALA A 248 -19.31 15.70 21.05
CA ALA A 248 -20.46 16.26 21.76
C ALA A 248 -20.90 17.61 21.15
N CYS A 249 -19.92 18.42 20.72
CA CYS A 249 -20.20 19.69 20.06
C CYS A 249 -20.89 19.49 18.71
N THR A 250 -20.43 18.52 17.91
CA THR A 250 -20.97 18.19 16.59
C THR A 250 -22.31 17.47 16.67
N ALA A 251 -22.50 16.61 17.68
CA ALA A 251 -23.78 15.93 17.95
C ALA A 251 -24.91 16.93 18.26
N ASP A 252 -24.58 18.04 18.93
CA ASP A 252 -25.52 19.15 19.17
C ASP A 252 -25.54 20.18 18.02
N GLY A 253 -24.89 19.87 16.90
CA GLY A 253 -24.85 20.69 15.69
C GLY A 253 -23.96 21.94 15.80
N GLY A 254 -23.16 22.06 16.86
CA GLY A 254 -22.24 23.16 17.10
C GLY A 254 -20.89 23.02 16.39
N THR A 255 -20.17 24.14 16.29
CA THR A 255 -18.82 24.21 15.71
C THR A 255 -17.80 24.35 16.83
N TYR A 256 -16.96 23.34 16.99
CA TYR A 256 -15.90 23.30 17.98
C TYR A 256 -14.76 24.27 17.62
N GLN A 257 -14.30 25.08 18.58
CA GLN A 257 -13.40 26.21 18.33
C GLN A 257 -11.92 25.90 18.56
N GLY A 258 -11.60 24.63 18.81
CA GLY A 258 -10.27 24.14 19.10
C GLY A 258 -10.02 23.95 20.59
N ASP A 259 -9.00 23.17 20.87
CA ASP A 259 -8.58 22.77 22.22
C ASP A 259 -8.07 23.98 23.03
N ASP A 260 -8.29 23.96 24.36
CA ASP A 260 -7.93 25.03 25.32
C ASP A 260 -8.59 26.40 25.05
N THR A 261 -9.67 26.43 24.27
CA THR A 261 -10.44 27.64 24.04
C THR A 261 -11.54 27.81 25.09
N ASP A 262 -11.56 28.95 25.78
CA ASP A 262 -12.61 29.31 26.74
C ASP A 262 -13.70 30.12 26.02
N CYS A 263 -14.97 29.82 26.31
CA CYS A 263 -16.10 30.63 25.88
C CYS A 263 -16.03 32.10 26.28
N ALA A 264 -15.25 32.47 27.30
CA ALA A 264 -14.95 33.85 27.64
C ALA A 264 -14.00 34.55 26.66
N ALA A 265 -13.17 33.78 25.94
CA ALA A 265 -12.20 34.26 24.96
C ALA A 265 -12.67 34.09 23.51
N VAL A 266 -13.60 33.16 23.27
CA VAL A 266 -14.16 32.86 21.94
C VAL A 266 -15.47 33.60 21.72
N SER A 267 -15.53 34.40 20.67
CA SER A 267 -16.80 34.97 20.18
C SER A 267 -17.46 33.96 19.27
N CYS A 268 -18.43 33.22 19.79
CA CYS A 268 -19.27 32.37 18.95
C CYS A 268 -20.11 33.24 18.03
N PRO A 269 -19.89 33.19 16.70
CA PRO A 269 -20.67 33.98 15.80
C PRO A 269 -22.06 33.37 15.79
N GLY A 270 -23.00 34.09 16.41
CA GLY A 270 -24.38 34.05 15.98
C GLY A 270 -24.48 34.38 14.48
N GLY A 271 -25.70 34.42 13.98
CA GLY A 271 -25.99 34.95 12.66
C GLY A 271 -26.30 36.44 12.78
N ALA A 272 -26.01 37.19 11.72
CA ALA A 272 -26.50 38.55 11.60
C ALA A 272 -28.04 38.50 11.63
N CYS A 273 -28.62 39.15 12.63
CA CYS A 273 -30.05 39.35 12.72
C CYS A 273 -30.38 40.77 12.28
N CYS A 274 -31.09 40.88 11.16
CA CYS A 274 -31.44 42.16 10.55
C CYS A 274 -32.86 42.57 10.94
N PHE A 275 -33.01 43.67 11.65
CA PHE A 275 -34.32 44.24 12.02
C PHE A 275 -34.76 45.27 11.00
N ASP A 276 -36.08 45.37 10.76
CA ASP A 276 -36.74 46.24 9.75
C ASP A 276 -36.30 47.72 9.76
N ASP A 277 -35.70 48.20 10.85
CA ASP A 277 -35.16 49.56 11.00
C ASP A 277 -33.69 49.70 10.59
N GLY A 278 -33.10 48.64 10.04
CA GLY A 278 -31.72 48.60 9.57
C GLY A 278 -30.69 48.21 10.63
N VAL A 279 -31.12 48.02 11.88
CA VAL A 279 -30.23 47.60 12.96
C VAL A 279 -29.85 46.14 12.76
N CYS A 280 -28.55 45.88 12.75
CA CYS A 280 -28.00 44.53 12.79
C CYS A 280 -27.56 44.20 14.21
N SER A 281 -27.99 43.05 14.73
CA SER A 281 -27.38 42.47 15.92
C SER A 281 -27.00 41.01 15.68
N ASP A 282 -25.84 40.59 16.15
CA ASP A 282 -25.48 39.17 16.18
C ASP A 282 -26.35 38.49 17.25
N ALA A 283 -27.20 37.56 16.83
CA ALA A 283 -28.15 36.88 17.72
C ALA A 283 -28.19 35.37 17.40
N SER A 284 -29.04 34.62 18.09
CA SER A 284 -29.39 33.23 17.75
C SER A 284 -30.51 33.20 16.70
N GLN A 285 -30.68 32.11 15.94
CA GLN A 285 -31.82 32.01 15.01
C GLN A 285 -33.17 32.11 15.76
N PRO A 286 -33.39 31.43 16.91
CA PRO A 286 -34.63 31.56 17.68
C PRO A 286 -34.85 32.98 18.23
N ASP A 287 -33.81 33.62 18.77
CA ASP A 287 -33.92 34.96 19.35
C ASP A 287 -34.09 36.03 18.27
N CYS A 288 -33.47 35.83 17.10
CA CYS A 288 -33.64 36.72 15.96
C CYS A 288 -35.09 36.76 15.49
N VAL A 289 -35.69 35.58 15.27
CA VAL A 289 -37.08 35.45 14.84
C VAL A 289 -38.03 35.94 15.94
N THR A 290 -37.74 35.66 17.21
CA THR A 290 -38.55 36.11 18.35
C THR A 290 -38.50 37.63 18.54
N ALA A 291 -37.35 38.25 18.27
CA ALA A 291 -37.18 39.70 18.29
C ALA A 291 -37.74 40.39 17.02
N GLY A 292 -38.26 39.63 16.06
CA GLY A 292 -38.88 40.15 14.84
C GLY A 292 -37.88 40.53 13.74
N GLY A 293 -36.64 40.03 13.80
CA GLY A 293 -35.63 40.22 12.77
C GLY A 293 -35.55 39.05 11.78
N VAL A 294 -34.94 39.30 10.63
CA VAL A 294 -34.68 38.31 9.58
C VAL A 294 -33.27 37.75 9.75
N TRP A 295 -33.18 36.43 9.85
CA TRP A 295 -31.93 35.70 10.09
C TRP A 295 -31.13 35.49 8.81
N SER A 296 -29.86 35.94 8.77
CA SER A 296 -29.00 35.84 7.58
C SER A 296 -28.18 34.55 7.47
N GLY A 297 -28.34 33.60 8.41
CA GLY A 297 -27.65 32.31 8.39
C GLY A 297 -26.50 32.21 9.40
N LEU A 298 -26.18 30.98 9.81
CA LEU A 298 -25.14 30.72 10.80
C LEU A 298 -23.74 31.10 10.29
N GLY A 299 -22.93 31.74 11.14
CA GLY A 299 -21.59 32.23 10.79
C GLY A 299 -21.57 33.57 10.03
N THR A 300 -22.73 34.18 9.78
CA THR A 300 -22.82 35.58 9.32
C THR A 300 -22.71 36.51 10.53
N THR A 301 -21.93 37.58 10.47
CA THR A 301 -21.85 38.55 11.59
C THR A 301 -22.17 39.95 11.10
N CYS A 302 -22.72 40.82 11.93
CA CYS A 302 -23.00 42.22 11.60
C CYS A 302 -21.76 43.01 11.17
N VAL A 303 -20.56 42.48 11.46
CA VAL A 303 -19.28 43.05 11.03
C VAL A 303 -18.89 42.56 9.63
N ALA A 304 -19.17 41.30 9.29
CA ALA A 304 -18.83 40.69 8.01
C ALA A 304 -19.99 40.68 6.99
N SER A 305 -21.21 40.94 7.44
CA SER A 305 -22.46 40.87 6.69
C SER A 305 -23.16 42.22 6.77
N THR A 306 -23.36 42.85 5.63
CA THR A 306 -24.18 44.06 5.50
C THR A 306 -25.65 43.65 5.53
N CYS A 307 -26.36 43.98 6.61
CA CYS A 307 -27.81 43.85 6.63
C CYS A 307 -28.43 44.72 5.55
N PRO A 308 -29.33 44.19 4.71
CA PRO A 308 -29.96 44.99 3.68
C PRO A 308 -30.73 46.14 4.36
N GLN A 309 -30.46 47.37 3.95
CA GLN A 309 -31.20 48.53 4.42
C GLN A 309 -32.38 48.78 3.49
N PRO A 310 -33.35 49.63 3.84
CA PRO A 310 -34.31 50.13 2.86
C PRO A 310 -33.58 50.96 1.79
N GLY A 311 -34.00 50.82 0.53
CA GLY A 311 -33.34 51.49 -0.61
C GLY A 311 -34.33 51.99 -1.66
N ALA A 312 -33.84 52.75 -2.61
CA ALA A 312 -34.63 53.24 -3.73
C ALA A 312 -34.87 52.11 -4.74
N CYS A 313 -36.13 51.83 -5.05
CA CYS A 313 -36.52 50.87 -6.07
C CYS A 313 -36.93 51.61 -7.34
N CYS A 314 -36.23 51.35 -8.44
CA CYS A 314 -36.58 51.91 -9.75
C CYS A 314 -37.48 50.96 -10.52
N LEU A 315 -38.75 51.30 -10.63
CA LEU A 315 -39.73 50.48 -11.35
C LEU A 315 -39.54 50.63 -12.88
N PRO A 316 -40.00 49.65 -13.70
CA PRO A 316 -39.85 49.68 -15.17
C PRO A 316 -40.50 50.89 -15.85
N ASP A 317 -41.44 51.55 -15.17
CA ASP A 317 -42.07 52.79 -15.60
C ASP A 317 -41.26 54.04 -15.21
N GLY A 318 -39.99 53.89 -14.82
CA GLY A 318 -39.10 55.00 -14.46
C GLY A 318 -39.46 55.71 -13.15
N THR A 319 -40.50 55.26 -12.44
CA THR A 319 -40.84 55.81 -11.13
C THR A 319 -39.92 55.24 -10.06
N CYS A 320 -39.45 56.11 -9.15
CA CYS A 320 -38.72 55.69 -7.97
C CYS A 320 -39.69 55.46 -6.82
N ARG A 321 -39.75 54.23 -6.33
CA ARG A 321 -40.47 53.86 -5.11
C ARG A 321 -39.46 53.67 -3.98
N GLN A 322 -39.62 54.42 -2.89
CA GLN A 322 -38.81 54.20 -1.69
C GLN A 322 -39.23 52.86 -1.07
N GLU A 323 -38.34 51.88 -1.02
CA GLU A 323 -38.60 50.70 -0.21
C GLU A 323 -38.50 51.04 1.26
N THR A 324 -39.43 50.48 2.01
CA THR A 324 -39.49 50.63 3.47
C THR A 324 -39.26 49.30 4.19
N THR A 325 -38.99 48.24 3.43
CA THR A 325 -38.75 46.87 3.89
C THR A 325 -37.38 46.42 3.39
N ILE A 326 -36.73 45.54 4.15
CA ILE A 326 -35.35 45.07 3.94
C ILE A 326 -35.23 44.27 2.64
N GLY A 327 -34.26 44.64 1.79
CA GLY A 327 -33.80 43.84 0.67
C GLY A 327 -34.54 44.04 -0.66
N PRO A 328 -34.02 43.48 -1.76
CA PRO A 328 -34.51 43.74 -3.11
C PRO A 328 -35.80 42.98 -3.44
N ASP A 329 -36.32 42.13 -2.55
CA ASP A 329 -37.36 41.15 -2.89
C ASP A 329 -38.68 41.79 -3.30
N ALA A 330 -39.14 42.80 -2.56
CA ALA A 330 -40.33 43.57 -2.93
C ALA A 330 -40.11 44.39 -4.20
N CYS A 331 -38.90 44.92 -4.40
CA CYS A 331 -38.54 45.67 -5.60
C CYS A 331 -38.54 44.77 -6.85
N THR A 332 -37.94 43.58 -6.73
CA THR A 332 -37.82 42.59 -7.81
C THR A 332 -39.17 41.94 -8.13
N ALA A 333 -40.01 41.69 -7.10
CA ALA A 333 -41.36 41.16 -7.28
C ALA A 333 -42.26 42.08 -8.12
N ASP A 334 -42.04 43.39 -8.03
CA ASP A 334 -42.73 44.39 -8.85
C ASP A 334 -42.00 44.72 -10.17
N GLY A 335 -40.97 43.93 -10.50
CA GLY A 335 -40.18 44.06 -11.73
C GLY A 335 -39.20 45.23 -11.72
N GLY A 336 -38.99 45.90 -10.58
CA GLY A 336 -38.07 47.02 -10.43
C GLY A 336 -36.62 46.61 -10.16
N THR A 337 -35.71 47.54 -10.44
CA THR A 337 -34.28 47.41 -10.17
C THR A 337 -33.93 48.15 -8.89
N TYR A 338 -33.53 47.40 -7.87
CA TYR A 338 -33.12 47.92 -6.56
C TYR A 338 -31.77 48.65 -6.66
N GLN A 339 -31.69 49.88 -6.17
CA GLN A 339 -30.51 50.76 -6.36
C GLN A 339 -29.46 50.63 -5.26
N GLY A 340 -29.63 49.65 -4.38
CA GLY A 340 -28.74 49.38 -3.25
C GLY A 340 -29.25 49.99 -1.95
N ASP A 341 -28.71 49.48 -0.87
CA ASP A 341 -29.07 49.84 0.50
C ASP A 341 -28.73 51.32 0.80
N ASP A 342 -29.54 51.99 1.62
CA ASP A 342 -29.44 53.42 2.00
C ASP A 342 -29.59 54.43 0.84
N THR A 343 -30.07 53.99 -0.33
CA THR A 343 -30.43 54.91 -1.42
C THR A 343 -31.84 55.48 -1.22
N ASP A 344 -32.01 56.79 -1.49
CA ASP A 344 -33.32 57.45 -1.39
C ASP A 344 -33.85 57.90 -2.75
N CYS A 345 -35.17 57.91 -2.91
CA CYS A 345 -35.81 58.33 -4.15
C CYS A 345 -35.76 59.85 -4.42
N LEU A 346 -35.17 60.63 -3.52
CA LEU A 346 -34.98 62.07 -3.67
C LEU A 346 -33.65 62.40 -4.38
N SER A 347 -32.66 61.52 -4.24
CA SER A 347 -31.32 61.64 -4.82
C SER A 347 -31.04 60.61 -5.90
N THR A 348 -31.80 59.51 -5.93
CA THR A 348 -31.69 58.44 -6.91
C THR A 348 -32.45 58.78 -8.19
N VAL A 349 -31.71 58.92 -9.29
CA VAL A 349 -32.28 59.12 -10.63
C VAL A 349 -32.59 57.76 -11.21
N CYS A 350 -33.86 57.36 -11.17
CA CYS A 350 -34.29 56.12 -11.81
C CYS A 350 -34.25 56.29 -13.33
N PRO A 351 -33.43 55.49 -14.04
CA PRO A 351 -33.30 55.64 -15.47
C PRO A 351 -34.58 55.12 -16.13
N GLY A 352 -35.39 56.04 -16.64
CA GLY A 352 -36.26 55.73 -17.75
C GLY A 352 -35.44 55.09 -18.89
N GLY A 353 -36.10 54.30 -19.72
CA GLY A 353 -35.61 53.92 -21.03
C GLY A 353 -35.66 55.07 -22.02
N ALA A 354 -34.88 54.95 -23.08
CA ALA A 354 -34.95 55.83 -24.22
C ALA A 354 -36.30 55.64 -24.88
N CYS A 355 -37.02 56.75 -25.01
CA CYS A 355 -38.19 56.83 -25.86
C CYS A 355 -37.78 57.47 -27.19
N CYS A 356 -37.83 56.67 -28.24
CA CYS A 356 -37.43 57.07 -29.59
C CYS A 356 -38.64 57.51 -30.39
N PHE A 357 -38.56 58.70 -30.99
CA PHE A 357 -39.60 59.27 -31.84
C PHE A 357 -39.20 59.18 -33.32
N ASP A 358 -40.21 59.14 -34.19
CA ASP A 358 -40.06 59.01 -35.66
C ASP A 358 -39.24 60.13 -36.33
N ASP A 359 -38.91 61.20 -35.61
CA ASP A 359 -38.08 62.32 -36.08
C ASP A 359 -36.61 62.25 -35.63
N GLY A 360 -36.20 61.12 -35.06
CA GLY A 360 -34.86 60.91 -34.48
C GLY A 360 -34.70 61.53 -33.09
N GLY A 361 -35.76 62.11 -32.52
CA GLY A 361 -35.78 62.59 -31.15
C GLY A 361 -35.70 61.43 -30.15
N CYS A 362 -34.87 61.61 -29.12
CA CYS A 362 -34.80 60.70 -27.98
C CYS A 362 -35.13 61.47 -26.70
N SER A 363 -36.05 60.96 -25.90
CA SER A 363 -36.28 61.44 -24.53
C SER A 363 -36.35 60.30 -23.54
N ASP A 364 -35.73 60.44 -22.37
CA ASP A 364 -35.91 59.50 -21.27
C ASP A 364 -37.32 59.66 -20.71
N ALA A 365 -38.15 58.62 -20.85
CA ALA A 365 -39.56 58.63 -20.41
C ALA A 365 -39.88 57.36 -19.60
N SER A 366 -41.14 57.11 -19.26
CA SER A 366 -41.62 55.80 -18.80
C SER A 366 -42.16 55.00 -19.98
N GLN A 367 -42.28 53.67 -19.90
CA GLN A 367 -42.92 52.90 -20.99
C GLN A 367 -44.35 53.40 -21.30
N PRO A 368 -45.23 53.67 -20.31
CA PRO A 368 -46.56 54.23 -20.57
C PRO A 368 -46.52 55.62 -21.19
N ASP A 369 -45.64 56.52 -20.69
CA ASP A 369 -45.55 57.89 -21.20
C ASP A 369 -44.91 57.94 -22.59
N CYS A 370 -43.98 57.03 -22.88
CA CYS A 370 -43.36 56.89 -24.18
C CYS A 370 -44.39 56.51 -25.25
N VAL A 371 -45.18 55.46 -24.98
CA VAL A 371 -46.25 55.01 -25.87
C VAL A 371 -47.35 56.08 -25.97
N ALA A 372 -47.67 56.77 -24.88
CA ALA A 372 -48.65 57.86 -24.89
C ALA A 372 -48.18 59.10 -25.68
N ALA A 373 -46.87 59.35 -25.71
CA ALA A 373 -46.24 60.40 -26.52
C ALA A 373 -46.03 59.99 -27.98
N GLY A 374 -46.36 58.75 -28.35
CA GLY A 374 -46.23 58.22 -29.70
C GLY A 374 -44.81 57.77 -30.07
N GLY A 375 -43.93 57.55 -29.09
CA GLY A 375 -42.59 57.01 -29.29
C GLY A 375 -42.50 55.51 -29.02
N VAL A 376 -41.41 54.90 -29.49
CA VAL A 376 -41.07 53.48 -29.31
C VAL A 376 -40.13 53.35 -28.13
N TRP A 377 -40.50 52.49 -27.18
CA TRP A 377 -39.77 52.29 -25.93
C TRP A 377 -38.65 51.26 -26.09
N SER A 378 -37.40 51.66 -25.85
CA SER A 378 -36.22 50.82 -26.07
C SER A 378 -35.83 49.91 -24.90
N GLY A 379 -36.67 49.84 -23.87
CA GLY A 379 -36.47 48.99 -22.69
C GLY A 379 -35.91 49.76 -21.48
N PRO A 380 -36.08 49.24 -20.26
CA PRO A 380 -35.63 49.91 -19.04
C PRO A 380 -34.11 50.12 -19.01
N ALA A 381 -33.66 51.20 -18.36
CA ALA A 381 -32.25 51.60 -18.19
C ALA A 381 -31.46 51.93 -19.48
N THR A 382 -32.14 52.18 -20.61
CA THR A 382 -31.53 52.61 -21.89
C THR A 382 -31.51 54.13 -22.04
N ALA A 383 -30.78 54.90 -21.22
CA ALA A 383 -30.86 56.37 -21.30
C ALA A 383 -30.40 56.94 -22.66
N CYS A 384 -31.08 57.96 -23.18
CA CYS A 384 -30.78 58.70 -24.41
C CYS A 384 -29.37 59.31 -24.45
N ALA A 385 -28.71 59.44 -23.30
CA ALA A 385 -27.32 59.89 -23.20
C ALA A 385 -26.31 58.85 -23.72
N THR A 386 -26.68 57.58 -23.72
CA THR A 386 -25.81 56.44 -24.10
C THR A 386 -26.45 55.55 -25.17
N PHE A 387 -27.77 55.56 -25.29
CA PHE A 387 -28.53 54.80 -26.26
C PHE A 387 -28.87 55.70 -27.46
N ALA A 388 -28.36 55.34 -28.64
CA ALA A 388 -28.71 56.00 -29.88
C ALA A 388 -30.02 55.38 -30.40
N CYS A 389 -31.05 56.21 -30.61
CA CYS A 389 -32.27 55.74 -31.23
C CYS A 389 -31.99 55.23 -32.65
N PRO A 390 -32.50 54.04 -33.03
CA PRO A 390 -32.25 53.48 -34.35
C PRO A 390 -32.93 54.35 -35.43
N GLU A 391 -32.14 54.77 -36.42
CA GLU A 391 -32.61 55.46 -37.64
C GLU A 391 -33.11 54.42 -38.67
N PRO A 392 -33.91 54.80 -39.70
CA PRO A 392 -34.39 53.86 -40.71
C PRO A 392 -33.25 53.28 -41.56
N GLY A 393 -33.35 52.00 -41.94
CA GLY A 393 -32.35 51.32 -42.78
C GLY A 393 -32.96 50.35 -43.79
N ALA A 394 -32.20 50.00 -44.82
CA ALA A 394 -32.59 49.06 -45.85
C ALA A 394 -32.41 47.61 -45.37
N CYS A 395 -33.45 46.79 -45.51
CA CYS A 395 -33.41 45.36 -45.21
C CYS A 395 -33.39 44.52 -46.49
N CYS A 396 -32.40 43.64 -46.60
CA CYS A 396 -32.22 42.77 -47.75
C CYS A 396 -32.64 41.35 -47.44
N LEU A 397 -33.79 40.92 -47.96
CA LEU A 397 -34.32 39.58 -47.73
C LEU A 397 -33.57 38.56 -48.60
N ALA A 398 -33.59 37.28 -48.19
CA ALA A 398 -32.89 36.19 -48.88
C ALA A 398 -33.34 35.99 -50.35
N ASP A 399 -34.51 36.51 -50.72
CA ASP A 399 -34.99 36.51 -52.11
C ASP A 399 -34.51 37.70 -52.96
N GLY A 400 -33.66 38.55 -52.37
CA GLY A 400 -33.06 39.76 -52.95
C GLY A 400 -34.02 40.93 -53.11
N THR A 401 -35.21 40.86 -52.53
CA THR A 401 -36.07 42.04 -52.40
C THR A 401 -35.52 42.97 -51.32
N CYS A 402 -35.41 44.27 -51.65
CA CYS A 402 -35.06 45.31 -50.68
C CYS A 402 -36.34 45.87 -50.07
N ARG A 403 -36.47 45.77 -48.75
CA ARG A 403 -37.57 46.34 -47.96
C ARG A 403 -37.04 47.48 -47.10
N GLN A 404 -37.65 48.66 -47.23
CA GLN A 404 -37.32 49.80 -46.36
C GLN A 404 -37.96 49.54 -44.99
N GLU A 405 -37.14 49.28 -43.96
CA GLU A 405 -37.63 49.09 -42.59
C GLU A 405 -37.82 50.45 -41.92
N SER A 406 -38.85 50.56 -41.10
CA SER A 406 -39.09 51.73 -40.26
C SER A 406 -38.79 51.39 -38.80
N PHE A 407 -37.88 52.15 -38.18
CA PHE A 407 -37.60 52.37 -36.75
C PHE A 407 -37.56 51.20 -35.74
N THR A 408 -37.91 49.97 -36.11
CA THR A 408 -37.58 48.76 -35.35
C THR A 408 -36.35 48.18 -35.99
N GLY A 409 -35.19 48.37 -35.37
CA GLY A 409 -33.86 48.02 -35.90
C GLY A 409 -33.72 46.58 -36.39
N GLY A 410 -32.50 46.22 -36.82
CA GLY A 410 -32.17 45.02 -37.59
C GLY A 410 -32.80 43.68 -37.18
N ASP A 411 -33.32 43.53 -35.96
CA ASP A 411 -34.06 42.37 -35.45
C ASP A 411 -35.27 41.98 -36.30
N ALA A 412 -36.07 42.93 -36.79
CA ALA A 412 -37.21 42.63 -37.68
C ALA A 412 -36.73 42.14 -39.05
N CYS A 413 -35.59 42.68 -39.52
CA CYS A 413 -34.96 42.25 -40.76
C CYS A 413 -34.42 40.83 -40.64
N THR A 414 -33.73 40.51 -39.54
CA THR A 414 -33.19 39.17 -39.27
C THR A 414 -34.30 38.15 -39.00
N ALA A 415 -35.39 38.54 -38.33
CA ALA A 415 -36.53 37.67 -38.08
C ALA A 415 -37.23 37.20 -39.38
N ASP A 416 -37.24 38.05 -40.41
CA ASP A 416 -37.74 37.70 -41.75
C ASP A 416 -36.65 37.06 -42.64
N GLY A 417 -35.48 36.71 -42.07
CA GLY A 417 -34.39 36.05 -42.79
C GLY A 417 -33.59 36.98 -43.70
N GLY A 418 -33.63 38.28 -43.46
CA GLY A 418 -32.88 39.30 -44.20
C GLY A 418 -31.69 39.88 -43.45
N THR A 419 -30.78 40.48 -44.22
CA THR A 419 -29.58 41.16 -43.74
C THR A 419 -29.80 42.67 -43.75
N TYR A 420 -29.71 43.30 -42.58
CA TYR A 420 -29.89 44.74 -42.40
C TYR A 420 -28.63 45.51 -42.84
N GLN A 421 -28.79 46.52 -43.70
CA GLN A 421 -27.67 47.22 -44.35
C GLN A 421 -27.12 48.39 -43.52
N GLY A 422 -27.60 48.57 -42.29
CA GLY A 422 -27.20 49.64 -41.38
C GLY A 422 -28.14 50.84 -41.44
N ASP A 423 -28.05 51.67 -40.41
CA ASP A 423 -28.87 52.87 -40.25
C ASP A 423 -28.52 53.92 -41.33
N ASP A 424 -29.49 54.76 -41.73
CA ASP A 424 -29.40 55.74 -42.83
C ASP A 424 -29.22 55.15 -44.25
N THR A 425 -29.52 53.86 -44.45
CA THR A 425 -29.52 53.23 -45.78
C THR A 425 -30.92 53.16 -46.38
N ASP A 426 -31.04 53.42 -47.68
CA ASP A 426 -32.31 53.30 -48.41
C ASP A 426 -32.22 52.29 -49.57
N CYS A 427 -33.37 51.72 -49.93
CA CYS A 427 -33.47 50.69 -50.97
C CYS A 427 -33.22 51.22 -52.39
N VAL A 428 -32.92 52.51 -52.56
CA VAL A 428 -32.68 53.16 -53.85
C VAL A 428 -31.19 53.45 -54.05
N SER A 429 -30.47 53.83 -53.00
CA SER A 429 -29.03 54.10 -52.99
C SER A 429 -28.18 52.91 -52.57
N SER A 430 -28.76 51.97 -51.82
CA SER A 430 -28.16 50.68 -51.44
C SER A 430 -29.02 49.52 -51.95
N PRO A 431 -28.98 49.22 -53.27
CA PRO A 431 -29.62 48.02 -53.78
C PRO A 431 -28.94 46.79 -53.17
N CYS A 432 -29.76 45.86 -52.66
CA CYS A 432 -29.27 44.63 -52.04
C CYS A 432 -28.31 43.91 -52.99
N PRO A 433 -27.14 43.48 -52.48
CA PRO A 433 -26.13 42.88 -53.32
C PRO A 433 -26.65 41.58 -53.92
N GLY A 434 -26.91 41.61 -55.22
CA GLY A 434 -27.04 40.40 -56.02
C GLY A 434 -25.69 39.71 -56.12
N GLY A 435 -25.73 38.43 -56.44
CA GLY A 435 -24.59 37.57 -56.71
C GLY A 435 -24.50 37.28 -58.21
N ALA A 436 -23.33 36.87 -58.66
CA ALA A 436 -23.08 36.49 -60.03
C ALA A 436 -23.90 35.21 -60.32
N CYS A 437 -24.88 35.31 -61.21
CA CYS A 437 -25.64 34.17 -61.69
C CYS A 437 -25.09 33.72 -63.04
N CYS A 438 -24.49 32.53 -63.06
CA CYS A 438 -23.75 31.99 -64.18
C CYS A 438 -24.58 30.96 -64.96
N PHE A 439 -24.79 31.20 -66.25
CA PHE A 439 -25.52 30.26 -67.12
C PHE A 439 -24.57 29.34 -67.87
N ALA A 440 -25.05 28.15 -68.25
CA ALA A 440 -24.27 27.11 -68.91
C ALA A 440 -23.68 27.51 -70.28
N ASP A 441 -24.11 28.62 -70.86
CA ASP A 441 -23.56 29.21 -72.09
C ASP A 441 -22.43 30.24 -71.83
N GLY A 442 -22.06 30.43 -70.56
CA GLY A 442 -21.02 31.37 -70.12
C GLY A 442 -21.49 32.80 -69.91
N SER A 443 -22.79 33.08 -70.02
CA SER A 443 -23.34 34.38 -69.66
C SER A 443 -23.50 34.55 -68.14
N CYS A 444 -23.33 35.78 -67.65
CA CYS A 444 -23.40 36.12 -66.22
C CYS A 444 -24.34 37.31 -66.00
N THR A 445 -25.25 37.23 -65.03
CA THR A 445 -26.07 38.36 -64.60
C THR A 445 -26.13 38.49 -63.09
N ASN A 446 -26.02 39.70 -62.55
CA ASN A 446 -26.17 39.94 -61.11
C ASN A 446 -27.66 40.01 -60.76
N VAL A 447 -28.17 38.96 -60.13
CA VAL A 447 -29.58 38.83 -59.70
C VAL A 447 -29.62 38.25 -58.29
N PRO A 448 -30.78 38.07 -57.65
CA PRO A 448 -30.90 37.29 -56.41
C PRO A 448 -30.87 35.77 -56.62
N GLU A 449 -30.54 35.00 -55.57
CA GLU A 449 -30.43 33.53 -55.63
C GLU A 449 -31.68 32.82 -56.17
N PRO A 450 -32.92 33.13 -55.74
CA PRO A 450 -34.09 32.42 -56.24
C PRO A 450 -34.35 32.68 -57.72
N ASP A 451 -34.09 33.90 -58.18
CA ASP A 451 -34.22 34.29 -59.59
C ASP A 451 -33.12 33.65 -60.45
N CYS A 452 -31.92 33.48 -59.90
CA CYS A 452 -30.83 32.77 -60.55
C CYS A 452 -31.18 31.30 -60.80
N VAL A 453 -31.63 30.61 -59.75
CA VAL A 453 -32.03 29.20 -59.82
C VAL A 453 -33.27 29.02 -60.70
N ALA A 454 -34.25 29.93 -60.61
CA ALA A 454 -35.46 29.90 -61.45
C ALA A 454 -35.16 30.14 -62.94
N ALA A 455 -34.12 30.91 -63.26
CA ALA A 455 -33.63 31.10 -64.62
C ALA A 455 -32.72 29.96 -65.11
N GLY A 456 -32.43 28.96 -64.26
CA GLY A 456 -31.57 27.82 -64.59
C GLY A 456 -30.08 28.14 -64.58
N GLY A 457 -29.66 29.20 -63.89
CA GLY A 457 -28.26 29.57 -63.68
C GLY A 457 -27.70 29.03 -62.35
N LEU A 458 -26.38 28.93 -62.28
CA LEU A 458 -25.62 28.56 -61.09
C LEU A 458 -25.26 29.81 -60.29
N TRP A 459 -25.69 29.84 -59.04
CA TRP A 459 -25.48 30.96 -58.13
C TRP A 459 -24.10 30.92 -57.50
N SER A 460 -23.33 32.02 -57.57
CA SER A 460 -21.95 32.08 -57.07
C SER A 460 -21.78 32.74 -55.70
N GLY A 461 -22.88 33.01 -54.99
CA GLY A 461 -22.88 33.57 -53.63
C GLY A 461 -23.16 35.07 -53.59
N LEU A 462 -23.68 35.54 -52.45
CA LEU A 462 -23.96 36.95 -52.19
C LEU A 462 -22.66 37.79 -52.27
N ASP A 463 -22.75 39.02 -52.77
CA ASP A 463 -21.63 39.94 -53.03
C ASP A 463 -20.62 39.52 -54.13
N THR A 464 -20.92 38.49 -54.93
CA THR A 464 -20.14 38.19 -56.15
C THR A 464 -20.68 39.00 -57.35
N ASP A 465 -19.83 39.71 -58.08
CA ASP A 465 -20.26 40.56 -59.21
C ASP A 465 -19.72 40.01 -60.54
N CYS A 466 -20.59 39.76 -61.52
CA CYS A 466 -20.28 39.34 -62.89
C CYS A 466 -19.22 40.16 -63.64
N THR A 467 -18.87 41.35 -63.16
CA THR A 467 -17.79 42.18 -63.73
C THR A 467 -16.40 41.81 -63.21
N THR A 468 -16.32 41.15 -62.05
CA THR A 468 -15.07 40.70 -61.40
C THR A 468 -14.99 39.19 -61.24
N PHE A 469 -16.14 38.52 -61.15
CA PHE A 469 -16.30 37.09 -61.00
C PHE A 469 -16.42 36.44 -62.38
N ALA A 470 -15.45 35.58 -62.72
CA ALA A 470 -15.46 34.84 -63.97
C ALA A 470 -16.29 33.56 -63.81
N CYS A 471 -17.40 33.45 -64.55
CA CYS A 471 -18.27 32.28 -64.45
C CYS A 471 -17.53 30.99 -64.82
N PRO A 472 -17.49 29.99 -63.91
CA PRO A 472 -16.77 28.75 -64.13
C PRO A 472 -17.37 28.01 -65.33
N GLN A 473 -16.52 27.69 -66.32
CA GLN A 473 -16.91 26.85 -67.45
C GLN A 473 -16.71 25.38 -67.08
N PRO A 474 -17.58 24.45 -67.51
CA PRO A 474 -17.46 23.06 -67.12
C PRO A 474 -16.12 22.44 -67.56
N GLY A 475 -15.53 21.62 -66.68
CA GLY A 475 -14.22 20.99 -66.85
C GLY A 475 -14.17 19.57 -66.29
N ALA A 476 -13.08 18.86 -66.57
CA ALA A 476 -12.88 17.50 -66.11
C ALA A 476 -12.46 17.47 -64.63
N CYS A 477 -13.16 16.66 -63.85
CA CYS A 477 -12.89 16.41 -62.45
C CYS A 477 -12.38 14.99 -62.24
N CYS A 478 -11.25 14.86 -61.57
CA CYS A 478 -10.64 13.59 -61.26
C CYS A 478 -10.96 13.20 -59.83
N LEU A 479 -11.82 12.20 -59.64
CA LEU A 479 -12.26 11.76 -58.33
C LEU A 479 -11.21 10.83 -57.68
N PRO A 480 -11.17 10.71 -56.34
CA PRO A 480 -10.20 9.88 -55.62
C PRO A 480 -10.22 8.40 -56.01
N ASP A 481 -11.32 7.94 -56.60
CA ASP A 481 -11.50 6.59 -57.12
C ASP A 481 -10.89 6.34 -58.51
N GLY A 482 -10.20 7.34 -59.07
CA GLY A 482 -9.55 7.26 -60.38
C GLY A 482 -10.50 7.48 -61.54
N THR A 483 -11.79 7.68 -61.27
CA THR A 483 -12.76 7.98 -62.32
C THR A 483 -12.71 9.45 -62.69
N CYS A 484 -12.72 9.72 -63.99
CA CYS A 484 -12.83 11.07 -64.51
C CYS A 484 -14.30 11.39 -64.80
N ARG A 485 -14.81 12.44 -64.17
CA ARG A 485 -16.15 12.98 -64.39
C ARG A 485 -16.05 14.34 -65.06
N ALA A 486 -16.66 14.50 -66.24
CA ALA A 486 -16.78 15.78 -66.93
C ALA A 486 -18.21 15.89 -67.49
N ASP A 487 -19.12 16.41 -66.67
CA ASP A 487 -20.49 16.72 -67.09
C ASP A 487 -20.61 18.23 -67.36
N ALA A 488 -21.60 18.63 -68.16
CA ALA A 488 -21.79 19.97 -68.70
C ALA A 488 -22.03 21.07 -67.64
N THR A 489 -22.09 20.73 -66.36
CA THR A 489 -22.28 21.66 -65.24
C THR A 489 -21.20 21.54 -64.17
N LEU A 490 -20.15 20.73 -64.39
CA LEU A 490 -19.16 20.43 -63.37
C LEU A 490 -18.06 21.52 -63.32
N GLY A 491 -18.20 22.46 -62.38
CA GLY A 491 -17.19 23.47 -62.07
C GLY A 491 -16.21 23.01 -60.98
N GLY A 492 -15.18 23.82 -60.73
CA GLY A 492 -14.11 23.52 -59.77
C GLY A 492 -14.58 23.25 -58.35
N ASP A 493 -15.52 24.06 -57.84
CA ASP A 493 -16.00 23.93 -56.45
C ASP A 493 -16.77 22.62 -56.23
N GLN A 494 -17.59 22.24 -57.22
CA GLN A 494 -18.32 20.97 -57.17
C GLN A 494 -17.36 19.77 -57.26
N CYS A 495 -16.28 19.90 -58.05
CA CYS A 495 -15.25 18.88 -58.12
C CYS A 495 -14.52 18.71 -56.78
N THR A 496 -14.15 19.80 -56.11
CA THR A 496 -13.52 19.75 -54.78
C THR A 496 -14.47 19.26 -53.70
N ALA A 497 -15.76 19.62 -53.76
CA ALA A 497 -16.79 19.12 -52.85
C ALA A 497 -17.00 17.60 -53.00
N ASP A 498 -16.89 17.07 -54.22
CA ASP A 498 -16.91 15.63 -54.49
C ASP A 498 -15.57 14.94 -54.17
N GLY A 499 -14.61 15.67 -53.57
CA GLY A 499 -13.30 15.16 -53.16
C GLY A 499 -12.28 15.03 -54.29
N GLY A 500 -12.58 15.51 -55.50
CA GLY A 500 -11.75 15.39 -56.69
C GLY A 500 -10.86 16.60 -57.00
N VAL A 501 -9.87 16.38 -57.85
CA VAL A 501 -8.97 17.43 -58.37
C VAL A 501 -9.46 17.92 -59.73
N TYR A 502 -9.82 19.20 -59.79
CA TYR A 502 -10.36 19.83 -60.99
C TYR A 502 -9.25 20.19 -61.98
N GLN A 503 -9.35 19.71 -63.21
CA GLN A 503 -8.31 19.86 -64.24
C GLN A 503 -8.37 21.20 -65.00
N GLY A 504 -9.24 22.10 -64.57
CA GLY A 504 -9.44 23.41 -65.17
C GLY A 504 -10.57 23.45 -66.20
N ASP A 505 -11.07 24.65 -66.45
CA ASP A 505 -12.22 24.91 -67.30
C ASP A 505 -12.02 24.45 -68.76
N SER A 506 -13.05 23.86 -69.37
CA SER A 506 -13.07 23.31 -70.74
C SER A 506 -12.22 22.05 -71.00
N THR A 507 -11.79 21.34 -69.95
CA THR A 507 -11.12 20.04 -70.06
C THR A 507 -12.11 18.88 -70.12
N VAL A 508 -11.76 17.77 -70.79
CA VAL A 508 -12.64 16.59 -70.97
C VAL A 508 -11.93 15.28 -70.58
N CYS A 509 -12.67 14.31 -70.08
CA CYS A 509 -12.15 13.04 -69.55
C CYS A 509 -11.53 12.06 -70.56
N GLY A 510 -11.35 12.48 -71.81
CA GLY A 510 -10.66 11.69 -72.84
C GLY A 510 -9.19 12.07 -73.07
N THR A 511 -8.74 13.22 -72.53
CA THR A 511 -7.38 13.75 -72.73
C THR A 511 -6.69 14.17 -71.41
N SER A 512 -7.37 13.96 -70.29
CA SER A 512 -6.94 14.40 -68.97
C SER A 512 -6.66 13.13 -68.15
N ASP A 513 -5.39 12.72 -68.10
CA ASP A 513 -4.98 11.59 -67.27
C ASP A 513 -5.11 12.02 -65.80
N CYS A 514 -6.08 11.43 -65.10
CA CYS A 514 -6.34 11.79 -63.70
C CYS A 514 -5.15 11.42 -62.82
N PRO A 515 -4.61 12.37 -62.03
CA PRO A 515 -3.43 12.11 -61.23
C PRO A 515 -3.78 11.11 -60.12
N THR A 516 -3.18 9.94 -60.21
CA THR A 516 -3.13 8.93 -59.15
C THR A 516 -2.21 9.41 -58.03
N GLY A 517 -2.61 9.20 -56.77
CA GLY A 517 -1.74 9.40 -55.62
C GLY A 517 -0.65 8.32 -55.52
N ALA A 518 0.37 8.56 -54.71
CA ALA A 518 1.38 7.55 -54.38
C ALA A 518 0.78 6.50 -53.44
N CYS A 519 0.51 5.30 -53.97
CA CYS A 519 0.10 4.16 -53.15
C CYS A 519 1.34 3.37 -52.71
N CYS A 520 1.63 3.41 -51.41
CA CYS A 520 2.70 2.64 -50.80
C CYS A 520 2.18 1.27 -50.40
N LEU A 521 2.53 0.26 -51.17
CA LEU A 521 2.16 -1.12 -50.88
C LEU A 521 3.09 -1.68 -49.78
N ALA A 522 2.62 -2.72 -49.07
CA ALA A 522 3.36 -3.34 -47.96
C ALA A 522 4.72 -3.96 -48.36
N ASP A 523 5.02 -4.08 -49.66
CA ASP A 523 6.31 -4.53 -50.18
C ASP A 523 7.30 -3.37 -50.44
N GLY A 524 6.96 -2.15 -50.02
CA GLY A 524 7.75 -0.93 -50.23
C GLY A 524 7.59 -0.29 -51.61
N SER A 525 6.89 -0.96 -52.53
CA SER A 525 6.69 -0.43 -53.86
C SER A 525 5.67 0.70 -53.88
N CYS A 526 6.02 1.79 -54.57
CA CYS A 526 5.07 2.87 -54.84
C CYS A 526 4.39 2.63 -56.18
N GLN A 527 3.08 2.43 -56.17
CA GLN A 527 2.28 2.40 -57.40
C GLN A 527 1.41 3.65 -57.53
N PRO A 528 1.36 4.27 -58.72
CA PRO A 528 0.40 5.33 -59.01
C PRO A 528 -1.00 4.72 -59.11
N LEU A 529 -1.71 4.62 -57.99
CA LEU A 529 -3.06 4.04 -57.90
C LEU A 529 -4.05 5.06 -57.30
N PRO A 530 -5.33 4.98 -57.70
CA PRO A 530 -6.41 5.70 -57.01
C PRO A 530 -6.69 5.12 -55.62
N GLN A 531 -7.22 5.94 -54.71
CA GLN A 531 -7.39 5.61 -53.28
C GLN A 531 -8.10 4.27 -52.98
N PRO A 532 -9.24 3.94 -53.61
CA PRO A 532 -9.93 2.69 -53.33
C PRO A 532 -9.19 1.46 -53.87
N GLU A 533 -8.43 1.59 -54.96
CA GLU A 533 -7.60 0.49 -55.47
C GLU A 533 -6.35 0.30 -54.61
N CYS A 534 -5.80 1.39 -54.06
CA CYS A 534 -4.69 1.34 -53.12
C CYS A 534 -5.05 0.62 -51.83
N THR A 535 -6.17 1.01 -51.21
CA THR A 535 -6.66 0.38 -49.97
C THR A 535 -7.11 -1.06 -50.19
N THR A 536 -7.72 -1.38 -51.34
CA THR A 536 -8.07 -2.78 -51.70
C THR A 536 -6.83 -3.64 -51.91
N SER A 537 -5.71 -3.03 -52.33
CA SER A 537 -4.42 -3.70 -52.49
C SER A 537 -3.60 -3.74 -51.19
N GLY A 538 -4.15 -3.28 -50.07
CA GLY A 538 -3.51 -3.29 -48.76
C GLY A 538 -2.40 -2.25 -48.59
N GLY A 539 -2.35 -1.22 -49.44
CA GLY A 539 -1.37 -0.13 -49.35
C GLY A 539 -1.87 1.12 -48.64
N GLU A 540 -0.94 1.91 -48.12
CA GLU A 540 -1.21 3.25 -47.58
C GLU A 540 -1.21 4.29 -48.69
N TRP A 541 -2.28 5.06 -48.76
CA TRP A 541 -2.51 6.00 -49.87
C TRP A 541 -2.09 7.43 -49.49
N ASN A 542 -1.15 7.99 -50.25
CA ASN A 542 -0.77 9.40 -50.16
C ASN A 542 -1.50 10.20 -51.24
N ALA A 543 -2.25 11.21 -50.81
CA ALA A 543 -3.08 12.03 -51.69
C ALA A 543 -2.21 12.94 -52.59
N PRO A 544 -2.63 13.24 -53.84
CA PRO A 544 -1.94 14.24 -54.67
C PRO A 544 -1.79 15.59 -53.93
N PRO A 545 -0.68 16.33 -54.11
CA PRO A 545 0.28 16.27 -55.22
C PRO A 545 1.39 15.22 -55.06
N ASP A 546 1.39 14.45 -53.97
CA ASP A 546 2.40 13.45 -53.69
C ASP A 546 2.32 12.29 -54.71
N ASP A 547 3.39 12.12 -55.50
CA ASP A 547 3.51 11.11 -56.55
C ASP A 547 4.60 10.09 -56.22
N CYS A 548 4.62 8.94 -56.90
CA CYS A 548 5.65 7.92 -56.67
C CYS A 548 7.06 8.33 -57.09
N ALA A 549 7.25 9.53 -57.66
CA ALA A 549 8.56 10.07 -58.01
C ALA A 549 9.17 10.88 -56.85
N THR A 550 8.34 11.38 -55.92
CA THR A 550 8.74 12.22 -54.79
C THR A 550 8.41 11.62 -53.43
N THR A 551 7.42 10.73 -53.39
CA THR A 551 7.02 9.98 -52.20
C THR A 551 7.99 8.83 -51.98
N VAL A 552 8.72 8.89 -50.88
CA VAL A 552 9.53 7.76 -50.40
C VAL A 552 8.59 6.89 -49.57
N CYS A 553 8.07 5.84 -50.20
CA CYS A 553 7.31 4.83 -49.47
C CYS A 553 8.23 4.15 -48.44
N PRO A 554 7.73 3.84 -47.23
CA PRO A 554 8.50 3.07 -46.28
C PRO A 554 8.80 1.71 -46.90
N GLU A 555 10.05 1.52 -47.32
CA GLU A 555 10.50 0.20 -47.74
C GLU A 555 10.67 -0.66 -46.48
N PRO A 556 10.27 -1.94 -46.53
CA PRO A 556 10.59 -2.86 -45.45
C PRO A 556 12.10 -2.82 -45.23
N VAL A 557 12.49 -2.77 -43.97
CA VAL A 557 13.87 -2.88 -43.56
C VAL A 557 14.15 -4.34 -43.28
N ALA A 558 15.39 -4.76 -43.53
CA ALA A 558 15.85 -6.03 -43.04
C ALA A 558 15.84 -5.97 -41.51
N CYS A 559 14.86 -6.64 -40.91
CA CYS A 559 14.71 -6.72 -39.47
C CYS A 559 15.49 -7.92 -38.97
N CYS A 560 16.55 -7.65 -38.22
CA CYS A 560 17.35 -8.69 -37.60
C CYS A 560 16.75 -9.03 -36.24
N LEU A 561 16.15 -10.21 -36.15
CA LEU A 561 15.61 -10.74 -34.90
C LEU A 561 16.73 -11.33 -34.04
N PRO A 562 16.55 -11.43 -32.71
CA PRO A 562 17.58 -11.91 -31.78
C PRO A 562 18.08 -13.34 -32.03
N ASP A 563 17.31 -14.16 -32.74
CA ASP A 563 17.67 -15.52 -33.14
C ASP A 563 18.49 -15.59 -34.43
N GLY A 564 18.89 -14.43 -34.97
CA GLY A 564 19.65 -14.30 -36.22
C GLY A 564 18.79 -14.42 -37.48
N THR A 565 17.48 -14.66 -37.34
CA THR A 565 16.58 -14.66 -38.49
C THR A 565 16.40 -13.23 -39.01
N CYS A 566 16.50 -13.09 -40.32
CA CYS A 566 16.19 -11.86 -41.00
C CYS A 566 14.80 -11.96 -41.61
N VAL A 567 13.93 -11.03 -41.25
CA VAL A 567 12.63 -10.85 -41.89
C VAL A 567 12.51 -9.43 -42.40
N ASP A 568 12.04 -9.26 -43.64
CA ASP A 568 11.79 -7.94 -44.22
C ASP A 568 10.48 -7.41 -43.62
N LEU A 569 10.59 -6.54 -42.61
CA LEU A 569 9.46 -5.96 -41.88
C LEU A 569 9.50 -4.43 -41.97
N MET A 570 8.35 -3.79 -41.77
CA MET A 570 8.35 -2.34 -41.58
C MET A 570 9.08 -2.00 -40.28
N ASP A 571 9.73 -0.82 -40.23
CA ASP A 571 10.59 -0.41 -39.11
C ASP A 571 9.85 -0.48 -37.75
N THR A 572 8.57 -0.07 -37.73
CA THR A 572 7.70 -0.12 -36.55
C THR A 572 7.31 -1.55 -36.14
N GLU A 573 7.15 -2.45 -37.12
CA GLU A 573 6.88 -3.88 -36.87
C GLU A 573 8.15 -4.62 -36.43
N CYS A 574 9.32 -4.17 -36.89
CA CYS A 574 10.61 -4.70 -36.49
C CYS A 574 10.91 -4.44 -35.00
N GLU A 575 10.68 -3.21 -34.53
CA GLU A 575 10.79 -2.87 -33.11
C GLU A 575 9.77 -3.64 -32.27
N ALA A 576 8.53 -3.79 -32.75
CA ALA A 576 7.49 -4.55 -32.07
C ALA A 576 7.80 -6.05 -31.96
N ALA A 577 8.58 -6.60 -32.90
CA ALA A 577 9.09 -7.97 -32.87
C ALA A 577 10.37 -8.14 -32.03
N GLY A 578 10.87 -7.07 -31.40
CA GLY A 578 12.13 -7.08 -30.63
C GLY A 578 13.38 -7.19 -31.50
N GLY A 579 13.28 -6.89 -32.81
CA GLY A 579 14.38 -6.89 -33.75
C GLY A 579 14.97 -5.50 -34.02
N ALA A 580 16.11 -5.46 -34.70
CA ALA A 580 16.79 -4.23 -35.08
C ALA A 580 16.82 -4.04 -36.61
N GLY A 581 16.23 -2.95 -37.10
CA GLY A 581 16.20 -2.62 -38.53
C GLY A 581 17.54 -2.14 -39.07
N GLN A 582 17.99 -2.66 -40.22
CA GLN A 582 19.28 -2.34 -40.84
C GLN A 582 19.27 -1.08 -41.74
N GLY A 583 18.32 -0.16 -41.50
CA GLY A 583 18.16 1.09 -42.24
C GLY A 583 17.27 1.00 -43.49
N SER A 584 16.72 2.13 -43.94
CA SER A 584 15.72 2.19 -45.02
C SER A 584 16.22 1.61 -46.36
N GLY A 585 15.46 0.70 -46.95
CA GLY A 585 15.79 0.01 -48.21
C GLY A 585 16.76 -1.17 -48.07
N SER A 586 17.04 -1.61 -46.83
CA SER A 586 17.74 -2.87 -46.58
C SER A 586 16.78 -4.05 -46.77
N THR A 587 17.21 -5.12 -47.45
CA THR A 587 16.45 -6.38 -47.55
C THR A 587 17.26 -7.52 -46.97
N CYS A 588 16.63 -8.56 -46.45
CA CYS A 588 17.27 -9.76 -45.92
C CYS A 588 18.11 -10.54 -46.92
N VAL A 589 18.00 -10.20 -48.20
CA VAL A 589 18.85 -10.70 -49.29
C VAL A 589 20.22 -9.99 -49.29
N THR A 590 20.29 -8.76 -48.81
CA THR A 590 21.47 -7.88 -48.84
C THR A 590 21.99 -7.50 -47.46
N ALA A 591 21.12 -7.54 -46.45
CA ALA A 591 21.44 -7.27 -45.07
C ALA A 591 22.05 -8.52 -44.46
N VAL A 592 23.23 -8.34 -43.91
CA VAL A 592 23.86 -9.36 -43.08
C VAL A 592 23.36 -9.11 -41.68
N CYS A 593 22.27 -9.79 -41.31
CA CYS A 593 21.94 -9.90 -39.91
C CYS A 593 23.08 -10.66 -39.25
N PRO A 594 23.70 -10.11 -38.19
CA PRO A 594 24.75 -10.83 -37.48
C PRO A 594 24.12 -12.10 -36.93
N LEU A 595 24.35 -13.22 -37.60
CA LEU A 595 23.94 -14.51 -37.08
C LEU A 595 24.80 -14.73 -35.86
N PRO A 596 24.21 -15.04 -34.69
CA PRO A 596 24.99 -15.20 -33.49
C PRO A 596 26.00 -16.34 -33.72
N GLY A 597 27.25 -16.06 -33.40
CA GLY A 597 28.38 -16.95 -33.61
C GLY A 597 29.05 -17.30 -32.29
N ALA A 598 29.99 -18.22 -32.33
CA ALA A 598 30.77 -18.64 -31.18
C ALA A 598 31.57 -17.46 -30.63
N CYS A 599 31.16 -16.99 -29.47
CA CYS A 599 31.93 -16.14 -28.60
C CYS A 599 32.71 -17.02 -27.62
N CYS A 600 34.01 -17.17 -27.84
CA CYS A 600 34.85 -18.02 -27.01
C CYS A 600 35.41 -17.25 -25.81
N PHE A 601 35.31 -17.84 -24.63
CA PHE A 601 35.91 -17.36 -23.38
C PHE A 601 36.85 -18.42 -22.81
N GLU A 602 37.63 -18.06 -21.80
CA GLU A 602 38.48 -19.01 -21.08
C GLU A 602 37.60 -19.99 -20.29
N GLY A 603 37.26 -21.12 -20.90
CA GLY A 603 36.48 -22.21 -20.28
C GLY A 603 35.05 -22.39 -20.79
N GLY A 604 34.60 -21.63 -21.79
CA GLY A 604 33.25 -21.77 -22.32
C GLY A 604 33.04 -21.04 -23.64
N CYS A 605 31.90 -21.30 -24.26
CA CYS A 605 31.49 -20.60 -25.48
C CYS A 605 29.99 -20.31 -25.42
N LEU A 606 29.62 -19.10 -25.83
CA LEU A 606 28.23 -18.68 -25.99
C LEU A 606 27.97 -18.30 -27.44
N ILE A 607 26.77 -18.60 -27.93
CA ILE A 607 26.30 -18.15 -29.24
C ILE A 607 25.64 -16.79 -29.05
N MET A 608 26.33 -15.72 -29.46
CA MET A 608 25.86 -14.34 -29.30
C MET A 608 26.34 -13.47 -30.46
N SER A 609 25.81 -12.26 -30.60
CA SER A 609 26.23 -11.36 -31.67
C SER A 609 27.68 -10.91 -31.46
N GLY A 610 28.42 -10.63 -32.54
CA GLY A 610 29.79 -10.12 -32.44
C GLY A 610 29.95 -8.90 -31.52
N PRO A 611 29.08 -7.87 -31.60
CA PRO A 611 29.11 -6.73 -30.68
C PRO A 611 28.92 -7.11 -29.20
N ASP A 612 28.02 -8.05 -28.91
CA ASP A 612 27.79 -8.53 -27.53
C ASP A 612 28.98 -9.36 -27.03
N CYS A 613 29.62 -10.12 -27.92
CA CYS A 613 30.84 -10.87 -27.63
C CYS A 613 32.02 -9.95 -27.29
N ASP A 614 32.21 -8.89 -28.08
CA ASP A 614 33.24 -7.87 -27.85
C ASP A 614 32.97 -7.13 -26.53
N ALA A 615 31.70 -6.82 -26.22
CA ALA A 615 31.29 -6.19 -24.97
C ALA A 615 31.50 -7.11 -23.75
N ALA A 616 31.32 -8.42 -23.93
CA ALA A 616 31.59 -9.45 -22.92
C ALA A 616 33.07 -9.82 -22.79
N GLY A 617 33.95 -9.25 -23.62
CA GLY A 617 35.40 -9.50 -23.60
C GLY A 617 35.80 -10.88 -24.13
N GLY A 618 34.97 -11.52 -24.95
CA GLY A 618 35.25 -12.80 -25.60
C GLY A 618 35.82 -12.65 -27.02
N ASP A 619 36.40 -13.74 -27.54
CA ASP A 619 36.91 -13.79 -28.91
C ASP A 619 35.81 -14.31 -29.85
N TYR A 620 35.27 -13.43 -30.69
CA TYR A 620 34.23 -13.79 -31.66
C TYR A 620 34.81 -14.49 -32.89
N LEU A 621 34.43 -15.74 -33.15
CA LEU A 621 34.95 -16.52 -34.27
C LEU A 621 34.20 -16.29 -35.60
N GLY A 622 33.15 -15.48 -35.58
CA GLY A 622 32.35 -15.12 -36.75
C GLY A 622 30.96 -15.76 -36.75
N ASP A 623 30.08 -15.17 -37.54
CA ASP A 623 28.68 -15.56 -37.70
C ASP A 623 28.51 -17.03 -38.11
N ASP A 624 27.46 -17.70 -37.64
CA ASP A 624 27.16 -19.14 -37.84
C ASP A 624 28.26 -20.11 -37.39
N THR A 625 29.26 -19.63 -36.66
CA THR A 625 30.32 -20.48 -36.14
C THR A 625 29.82 -21.16 -34.87
N PRO A 626 29.59 -22.49 -34.83
CA PRO A 626 29.11 -23.14 -33.63
C PRO A 626 30.22 -23.18 -32.57
N CYS A 627 29.85 -23.28 -31.29
CA CYS A 627 30.81 -23.35 -30.19
C CYS A 627 31.81 -24.52 -30.28
N THR A 628 31.54 -25.53 -31.11
CA THR A 628 32.47 -26.60 -31.45
C THR A 628 33.71 -26.14 -32.24
N ALA A 629 33.65 -24.95 -32.84
CA ALA A 629 34.77 -24.34 -33.56
C ALA A 629 35.71 -23.54 -32.63
N CYS A 630 35.33 -23.34 -31.36
CA CYS A 630 36.28 -22.98 -30.30
C CYS A 630 37.17 -24.20 -30.05
N GLU A 631 38.11 -24.47 -30.96
CA GLU A 631 38.95 -25.66 -30.82
C GLU A 631 40.17 -25.41 -29.91
N PRO A 632 40.42 -26.33 -28.94
CA PRO A 632 39.59 -27.49 -28.57
C PRO A 632 39.05 -27.44 -27.14
N ILE A 633 37.72 -27.47 -27.01
CA ILE A 633 37.05 -28.31 -26.00
C ILE A 633 36.61 -29.60 -26.69
N VAL A 634 37.35 -30.69 -26.48
CA VAL A 634 36.96 -32.04 -26.90
C VAL A 634 36.52 -32.81 -25.66
N CYS A 635 35.24 -33.18 -25.60
CA CYS A 635 34.76 -34.21 -24.67
C CYS A 635 35.07 -35.59 -25.25
N VAL A 636 36.06 -36.28 -24.67
CA VAL A 636 36.55 -37.58 -25.16
C VAL A 636 35.80 -38.76 -24.50
N ILE A 637 35.05 -38.51 -23.44
CA ILE A 637 34.40 -39.53 -22.61
C ILE A 637 32.98 -39.06 -22.30
N LEU A 638 31.99 -39.89 -22.63
CA LEU A 638 30.56 -39.64 -22.40
C LEU A 638 30.06 -40.59 -21.33
N GLY A 639 29.05 -40.17 -20.58
CA GLY A 639 28.37 -40.91 -19.53
C GLY A 639 26.90 -40.52 -19.41
N ALA A 640 26.14 -41.28 -18.63
CA ALA A 640 24.72 -41.04 -18.43
C ALA A 640 24.54 -39.79 -17.55
N CYS A 641 23.85 -38.81 -18.11
CA CYS A 641 23.46 -37.57 -17.45
C CYS A 641 22.00 -37.67 -17.05
N CYS A 642 21.75 -37.76 -15.75
CA CYS A 642 20.40 -37.91 -15.20
C CYS A 642 19.81 -36.55 -14.88
N MET A 643 18.77 -36.18 -15.61
CA MET A 643 18.03 -34.95 -15.41
C MET A 643 17.03 -35.13 -14.26
N VAL A 644 16.69 -34.02 -13.61
CA VAL A 644 15.78 -34.00 -12.46
C VAL A 644 14.38 -34.55 -12.83
N ASP A 645 13.94 -34.39 -14.07
CA ASP A 645 12.66 -34.91 -14.58
C ASP A 645 12.66 -36.42 -14.89
N GLY A 646 13.75 -37.12 -14.57
CA GLY A 646 13.93 -38.55 -14.83
C GLY A 646 14.35 -38.87 -16.26
N THR A 647 14.63 -37.87 -17.10
CA THR A 647 15.20 -38.11 -18.43
C THR A 647 16.70 -38.35 -18.35
N CYS A 648 17.20 -39.31 -19.14
CA CYS A 648 18.63 -39.62 -19.23
C CYS A 648 19.18 -39.23 -20.61
N THR A 649 20.23 -38.41 -20.64
CA THR A 649 20.99 -38.09 -21.85
C THR A 649 22.43 -38.58 -21.74
N GLN A 650 23.13 -38.77 -22.86
CA GLN A 650 24.52 -39.24 -22.84
C GLN A 650 25.45 -38.08 -23.20
N ASP A 651 26.05 -37.47 -22.18
CA ASP A 651 26.84 -36.24 -22.27
C ASP A 651 28.16 -36.37 -21.47
N CYS A 652 29.02 -35.35 -21.45
CA CYS A 652 30.23 -35.35 -20.60
C CYS A 652 29.98 -34.57 -19.31
N GLU A 653 30.71 -34.88 -18.24
CA GLU A 653 30.60 -34.28 -16.91
C GLU A 653 30.34 -32.74 -16.91
N PRO A 654 31.16 -31.90 -17.57
CA PRO A 654 30.93 -30.44 -17.55
C PRO A 654 29.66 -30.00 -18.30
N ILE A 655 29.22 -30.75 -19.31
CA ILE A 655 27.95 -30.48 -20.01
C ILE A 655 26.79 -30.94 -19.13
N CYS A 656 26.92 -32.08 -18.46
CA CYS A 656 25.90 -32.62 -17.59
C CYS A 656 25.61 -31.70 -16.40
N GLU A 657 26.65 -31.18 -15.75
CA GLU A 657 26.53 -30.18 -14.69
C GLU A 657 25.93 -28.86 -15.22
N PHE A 658 26.32 -28.42 -16.42
CA PHE A 658 25.83 -27.19 -17.03
C PHE A 658 24.32 -27.22 -17.32
N ILE A 659 23.77 -28.37 -17.72
CA ILE A 659 22.33 -28.54 -17.92
C ILE A 659 21.57 -28.94 -16.65
N GLY A 660 22.24 -28.95 -15.49
CA GLY A 660 21.64 -29.26 -14.19
C GLY A 660 21.34 -30.75 -13.96
N GLY A 661 22.00 -31.64 -14.71
CA GLY A 661 21.90 -33.08 -14.55
C GLY A 661 23.01 -33.67 -13.67
N VAL A 662 22.79 -34.87 -13.14
CA VAL A 662 23.76 -35.62 -12.31
C VAL A 662 24.48 -36.65 -13.18
N TYR A 663 25.80 -36.48 -13.32
CA TYR A 663 26.64 -37.35 -14.13
C TYR A 663 26.92 -38.68 -13.42
N GLN A 664 26.51 -39.80 -13.99
CA GLN A 664 26.65 -41.14 -13.41
C GLN A 664 28.05 -41.77 -13.64
N GLY A 665 29.00 -40.99 -14.15
CA GLY A 665 30.36 -41.41 -14.45
C GLY A 665 30.57 -41.81 -15.91
N ASP A 666 31.84 -41.99 -16.26
CA ASP A 666 32.27 -42.29 -17.64
C ASP A 666 31.79 -43.64 -18.15
N LEU A 667 31.35 -43.67 -19.41
CA LEU A 667 30.88 -44.85 -20.16
C LEU A 667 29.58 -45.47 -19.62
N THR A 668 28.86 -44.76 -18.77
CA THR A 668 27.52 -45.15 -18.32
C THR A 668 26.51 -44.87 -19.43
N GLU A 669 25.66 -45.86 -19.77
CA GLU A 669 24.66 -45.74 -20.84
C GLU A 669 23.26 -45.53 -20.26
N CYS A 670 22.43 -44.71 -20.91
CA CYS A 670 21.04 -44.46 -20.50
C CYS A 670 20.07 -45.65 -20.67
N THR A 671 20.58 -46.83 -21.05
CA THR A 671 19.76 -48.04 -21.23
C THR A 671 20.55 -49.29 -20.84
N PRO A 672 20.05 -50.11 -19.88
CA PRO A 672 18.85 -49.91 -19.06
C PRO A 672 19.00 -48.66 -18.19
N ASP A 673 17.91 -47.91 -18.00
CA ASP A 673 17.92 -46.60 -17.37
C ASP A 673 18.62 -46.66 -15.99
N PRO A 674 19.84 -46.09 -15.89
CA PRO A 674 20.58 -46.09 -14.65
C PRO A 674 20.14 -44.93 -13.73
N CYS A 675 19.25 -44.05 -14.20
CA CYS A 675 18.80 -42.90 -13.44
C CYS A 675 17.81 -43.32 -12.35
N PRO A 676 18.13 -43.10 -11.08
CA PRO A 676 17.19 -43.34 -10.00
C PRO A 676 16.11 -42.24 -9.96
N ASP A 677 15.00 -42.48 -9.26
CA ASP A 677 13.95 -41.49 -9.03
C ASP A 677 14.50 -40.32 -8.18
N LEU A 678 15.09 -39.32 -8.85
CA LEU A 678 15.77 -38.19 -8.24
C LEU A 678 14.78 -37.07 -7.89
N GLY A 679 15.05 -36.40 -6.77
CA GLY A 679 14.27 -35.28 -6.25
C GLY A 679 15.06 -34.48 -5.22
N GLY A 680 14.52 -33.36 -4.77
CA GLY A 680 15.16 -32.49 -3.79
C GLY A 680 15.18 -33.13 -2.41
N CYS A 681 16.33 -33.23 -1.79
CA CYS A 681 16.52 -33.72 -0.44
C CYS A 681 16.93 -32.57 0.48
N CYS A 682 16.14 -32.28 1.51
CA CYS A 682 16.45 -31.25 2.50
C CYS A 682 16.99 -31.90 3.77
N LEU A 683 18.19 -31.52 4.18
CA LEU A 683 18.80 -31.96 5.43
C LEU A 683 18.37 -31.07 6.62
N PRO A 684 18.48 -31.56 7.86
CA PRO A 684 18.14 -30.79 9.07
C PRO A 684 18.96 -29.51 9.28
N ASP A 685 20.06 -29.35 8.57
CA ASP A 685 20.94 -28.16 8.60
C ASP A 685 20.63 -27.16 7.48
N GLU A 686 19.43 -27.24 6.90
CA GLU A 686 18.91 -26.38 5.81
C GLU A 686 19.62 -26.55 4.46
N THR A 687 20.51 -27.54 4.33
CA THR A 687 21.17 -27.83 3.05
C THR A 687 20.25 -28.66 2.14
N CYS A 688 20.12 -28.24 0.86
CA CYS A 688 19.36 -28.96 -0.16
C CYS A 688 20.31 -29.58 -1.19
N PHE A 689 20.18 -30.88 -1.44
CA PHE A 689 20.85 -31.53 -2.57
C PHE A 689 19.91 -32.48 -3.32
N THR A 690 20.14 -32.71 -4.61
CA THR A 690 19.37 -33.67 -5.39
C THR A 690 19.81 -35.10 -5.04
N ALA A 691 18.87 -35.94 -4.60
CA ALA A 691 19.14 -37.30 -4.15
C ALA A 691 18.04 -38.25 -4.61
N THR A 692 18.20 -39.55 -4.38
CA THR A 692 17.11 -40.52 -4.48
C THR A 692 16.33 -40.56 -3.16
N LEU A 693 15.10 -41.10 -3.16
CA LEU A 693 14.38 -41.31 -1.90
C LEU A 693 15.21 -42.14 -0.88
N GLY A 694 15.95 -43.15 -1.34
CA GLY A 694 16.79 -43.98 -0.47
C GLY A 694 17.98 -43.21 0.09
N ASP A 695 18.72 -42.53 -0.78
CA ASP A 695 19.91 -41.76 -0.37
C ASP A 695 19.54 -40.55 0.50
N CYS A 696 18.36 -39.96 0.29
CA CYS A 696 17.86 -38.87 1.10
C CYS A 696 17.54 -39.33 2.53
N LEU A 697 16.85 -40.46 2.66
CA LEU A 697 16.54 -41.06 3.97
C LEU A 697 17.80 -41.54 4.69
N ASP A 698 18.77 -42.10 3.96
CA ASP A 698 20.06 -42.54 4.52
C ASP A 698 20.92 -41.35 4.98
N ALA A 699 20.78 -40.18 4.35
CA ALA A 699 21.40 -38.93 4.78
C ALA A 699 20.64 -38.23 5.93
N GLY A 700 19.49 -38.76 6.36
CA GLY A 700 18.65 -38.18 7.41
C GLY A 700 17.88 -36.93 6.96
N GLY A 701 17.65 -36.78 5.66
CA GLY A 701 16.90 -35.67 5.07
C GLY A 701 15.49 -36.04 4.61
N ASP A 702 14.69 -35.01 4.39
CA ASP A 702 13.31 -35.10 3.91
C ASP A 702 13.24 -34.94 2.38
N PHE A 703 12.76 -35.98 1.70
CA PHE A 703 12.64 -36.03 0.26
C PHE A 703 11.39 -35.25 -0.22
N GLN A 704 11.58 -34.14 -0.93
CA GLN A 704 10.53 -33.22 -1.35
C GLN A 704 9.69 -33.71 -2.54
N GLY A 705 10.04 -34.87 -3.10
CA GLY A 705 9.34 -35.49 -4.23
C GLY A 705 10.20 -35.59 -5.48
N VAL A 706 9.85 -36.54 -6.35
CA VAL A 706 10.55 -36.77 -7.63
C VAL A 706 10.40 -35.55 -8.54
N ALA A 707 11.46 -35.19 -9.25
CA ALA A 707 11.54 -34.02 -10.11
C ALA A 707 11.41 -32.64 -9.44
N VAL A 708 11.54 -32.56 -8.11
CA VAL A 708 11.69 -31.30 -7.37
C VAL A 708 13.17 -30.89 -7.36
N ALA A 709 13.52 -29.71 -7.86
CA ALA A 709 14.90 -29.24 -7.93
C ALA A 709 15.35 -28.54 -6.64
N CYS A 710 16.61 -28.71 -6.23
CA CYS A 710 17.20 -27.96 -5.13
C CYS A 710 17.65 -26.56 -5.59
N VAL A 711 16.90 -25.54 -5.20
CA VAL A 711 17.29 -24.12 -5.31
C VAL A 711 17.35 -23.50 -3.91
N THR A 712 17.66 -22.22 -3.73
CA THR A 712 17.74 -21.57 -2.40
C THR A 712 16.39 -21.41 -1.68
N ASN A 713 15.30 -21.91 -2.26
CA ASN A 713 13.96 -21.89 -1.67
C ASN A 713 13.07 -23.07 -2.14
N PRO A 714 13.40 -24.30 -1.73
CA PRO A 714 12.38 -25.32 -1.46
C PRO A 714 12.59 -26.10 -0.15
N CYS A 715 13.47 -25.66 0.77
CA CYS A 715 13.49 -26.22 2.14
C CYS A 715 12.60 -25.36 3.05
N PRO A 716 11.33 -25.75 3.28
CA PRO A 716 10.51 -25.07 4.25
C PRO A 716 11.08 -25.31 5.65
N PRO A 717 11.09 -24.29 6.53
CA PRO A 717 11.47 -24.48 7.92
C PRO A 717 10.60 -25.57 8.57
N THR A 718 11.21 -26.34 9.47
CA THR A 718 10.54 -27.44 10.19
C THR A 718 10.30 -27.06 11.64
N GLY A 719 9.29 -27.67 12.25
CA GLY A 719 8.81 -27.37 13.59
C GLY A 719 7.93 -28.49 14.14
N ALA A 720 7.61 -28.42 15.42
CA ALA A 720 6.76 -29.35 16.12
C ALA A 720 5.35 -29.32 15.54
N CYS A 721 4.79 -30.48 15.24
CA CYS A 721 3.46 -30.65 14.72
C CYS A 721 2.64 -31.50 15.67
N CYS A 722 1.68 -30.89 16.36
CA CYS A 722 0.77 -31.57 17.27
C CYS A 722 -0.40 -32.19 16.49
N ARG A 723 -0.47 -33.52 16.45
CA ARG A 723 -1.60 -34.25 15.85
C ARG A 723 -2.81 -34.30 16.76
N VAL A 724 -3.96 -34.60 16.15
CA VAL A 724 -5.27 -34.71 16.82
C VAL A 724 -5.31 -35.72 17.98
N ASP A 725 -4.45 -36.74 17.98
CA ASP A 725 -4.35 -37.76 19.02
C ASP A 725 -3.38 -37.39 20.16
N GLY A 726 -2.80 -36.18 20.13
CA GLY A 726 -1.81 -35.70 21.11
C GLY A 726 -0.37 -36.15 20.83
N THR A 727 -0.11 -36.81 19.70
CA THR A 727 1.26 -37.12 19.26
C THR A 727 1.91 -35.89 18.63
N CYS A 728 3.25 -35.81 18.75
CA CYS A 728 4.02 -34.71 18.19
C CYS A 728 5.11 -35.24 17.26
N ASP A 729 5.14 -34.73 16.03
CA ASP A 729 6.17 -35.01 15.03
C ASP A 729 6.88 -33.70 14.65
N VAL A 730 8.17 -33.72 14.34
CA VAL A 730 8.84 -32.54 13.73
C VAL A 730 8.69 -32.66 12.21
N THR A 731 8.04 -31.69 11.58
CA THR A 731 7.79 -31.67 10.13
C THR A 731 7.66 -30.22 9.64
N ASN A 732 7.44 -29.98 8.35
CA ASN A 732 7.16 -28.62 7.87
C ASN A 732 5.68 -28.24 8.00
N GLU A 733 5.37 -26.95 7.98
CA GLU A 733 4.01 -26.42 8.15
C GLU A 733 2.99 -27.07 7.21
N ALA A 734 3.32 -27.20 5.93
CA ALA A 734 2.42 -27.78 4.93
C ALA A 734 2.10 -29.26 5.22
N ALA A 735 3.10 -30.06 5.57
CA ALA A 735 2.93 -31.45 5.97
C ALA A 735 2.14 -31.58 7.29
N CYS A 736 2.33 -30.63 8.22
CA CYS A 736 1.60 -30.60 9.47
C CYS A 736 0.10 -30.36 9.25
N ILE A 737 -0.25 -29.36 8.44
CA ILE A 737 -1.63 -29.02 8.09
C ILE A 737 -2.30 -30.15 7.31
N ILE A 738 -1.61 -30.74 6.33
CA ILE A 738 -2.13 -31.89 5.56
C ILE A 738 -2.38 -33.10 6.48
N GLY A 739 -1.55 -33.27 7.50
CA GLY A 739 -1.70 -34.31 8.52
C GLY A 739 -2.78 -34.03 9.58
N GLY A 740 -3.50 -32.91 9.47
CA GLY A 740 -4.52 -32.48 10.44
C GLY A 740 -3.94 -32.02 11.79
N GLY A 741 -2.66 -31.68 11.85
CA GLY A 741 -2.00 -31.20 13.06
C GLY A 741 -1.86 -29.69 13.13
N VAL A 742 -1.57 -29.18 14.34
CA VAL A 742 -1.27 -27.78 14.61
C VAL A 742 0.23 -27.58 14.68
N TYR A 743 0.76 -26.69 13.83
CA TYR A 743 2.19 -26.40 13.71
C TYR A 743 2.63 -25.40 14.79
N GLY A 744 3.68 -25.76 15.55
CA GLY A 744 4.21 -25.02 16.69
C GLY A 744 5.17 -23.89 16.33
N GLY A 745 5.31 -23.57 15.04
CA GLY A 745 6.22 -22.56 14.51
C GLY A 745 7.59 -23.14 14.13
N ASP A 746 8.36 -22.36 13.38
CA ASP A 746 9.67 -22.77 12.87
C ASP A 746 10.68 -23.01 13.99
N ALA A 747 11.50 -24.05 13.86
CA ALA A 747 12.47 -24.53 14.84
C ALA A 747 11.87 -24.99 16.19
N SER A 748 10.55 -25.09 16.34
CA SER A 748 9.93 -25.67 17.53
C SER A 748 10.17 -27.19 17.61
N VAL A 749 10.41 -27.71 18.81
CA VAL A 749 10.66 -29.15 19.04
C VAL A 749 9.57 -29.77 19.91
N CYS A 750 9.24 -31.03 19.65
CA CYS A 750 8.21 -31.77 20.37
C CYS A 750 8.48 -32.00 21.88
N GLY A 751 9.67 -31.64 22.36
CA GLY A 751 9.99 -31.67 23.80
C GLY A 751 9.44 -30.48 24.57
N ASP A 752 9.26 -29.33 23.90
CA ASP A 752 8.87 -28.06 24.52
C ASP A 752 7.39 -27.71 24.24
N VAL A 753 6.81 -28.30 23.19
CA VAL A 753 5.40 -28.13 22.82
C VAL A 753 4.54 -29.18 23.52
N THR A 754 3.61 -28.75 24.37
CA THR A 754 2.67 -29.64 25.05
C THR A 754 1.44 -29.85 24.16
N CYS A 755 1.36 -30.98 23.45
CA CYS A 755 0.21 -31.27 22.59
C CYS A 755 -1.00 -31.74 23.42
N GLU A 756 -1.97 -30.86 23.65
CA GLU A 756 -3.26 -31.26 24.23
C GLU A 756 -4.16 -31.91 23.16
N PRO A 757 -4.84 -33.02 23.47
CA PRO A 757 -5.68 -33.72 22.50
C PRO A 757 -6.90 -32.87 22.11
N VAL A 758 -7.20 -32.82 20.81
CA VAL A 758 -8.34 -32.09 20.21
C VAL A 758 -9.40 -33.04 19.67
N GLY A 759 -10.59 -32.53 19.37
CA GLY A 759 -11.67 -33.30 18.75
C GLY A 759 -12.84 -32.40 18.30
N ALA A 760 -13.82 -33.00 17.64
CA ALA A 760 -14.96 -32.31 17.07
C ALA A 760 -15.80 -31.57 18.13
N CYS A 761 -16.05 -30.30 17.87
CA CYS A 761 -16.93 -29.43 18.64
C CYS A 761 -18.10 -29.02 17.76
N SER A 762 -19.29 -29.54 18.02
CA SER A 762 -20.50 -29.19 17.28
C SER A 762 -21.15 -27.95 17.87
N LEU A 763 -21.19 -26.86 17.11
CA LEU A 763 -21.86 -25.61 17.46
C LEU A 763 -23.32 -25.64 17.01
N CYS A 764 -24.18 -24.91 17.73
CA CYS A 764 -25.63 -24.94 17.50
C CYS A 764 -26.07 -24.17 16.24
N ASP A 765 -25.15 -23.44 15.59
CA ASP A 765 -25.34 -22.83 14.28
C ASP A 765 -25.10 -23.82 13.11
N GLY A 766 -24.78 -25.08 13.43
CA GLY A 766 -24.46 -26.14 12.47
C GLY A 766 -23.00 -26.17 12.04
N SER A 767 -22.14 -25.30 12.58
CA SER A 767 -20.69 -25.36 12.37
C SER A 767 -20.03 -26.40 13.27
N CYS A 768 -18.90 -26.94 12.84
CA CYS A 768 -18.10 -27.88 13.61
C CYS A 768 -16.62 -27.49 13.56
N LEU A 769 -15.97 -27.48 14.72
CA LEU A 769 -14.56 -27.09 14.88
C LEU A 769 -13.76 -28.19 15.58
N GLU A 770 -12.56 -28.49 15.09
CA GLU A 770 -11.61 -29.41 15.74
C GLU A 770 -10.76 -28.65 16.77
N ILE A 771 -11.21 -28.63 18.03
CA ILE A 771 -10.59 -27.81 19.10
C ILE A 771 -10.48 -28.61 20.40
N THR A 772 -9.88 -28.04 21.45
CA THR A 772 -9.82 -28.71 22.77
C THR A 772 -11.20 -28.74 23.44
N ALA A 773 -11.41 -29.70 24.34
CA ALA A 773 -12.65 -29.79 25.13
C ALA A 773 -12.95 -28.50 25.91
N ALA A 774 -11.91 -27.82 26.40
CA ALA A 774 -12.01 -26.56 27.11
C ALA A 774 -12.46 -25.42 26.17
N ALA A 775 -11.85 -25.30 25.00
CA ALA A 775 -12.24 -24.30 24.00
C ALA A 775 -13.68 -24.52 23.48
N CYS A 776 -14.08 -25.78 23.29
CA CYS A 776 -15.44 -26.12 22.88
C CYS A 776 -16.49 -25.70 23.92
N SER A 777 -16.16 -25.86 25.21
CA SER A 777 -17.02 -25.45 26.32
C SER A 777 -17.16 -23.92 26.37
N THR A 778 -16.10 -23.16 26.08
CA THR A 778 -16.13 -21.69 26.03
C THR A 778 -16.98 -21.17 24.87
N LEU A 779 -17.02 -21.86 23.74
CA LEU A 779 -17.84 -21.51 22.56
C LEU A 779 -19.30 -21.98 22.67
N GLY A 780 -19.70 -22.63 23.76
CA GLY A 780 -21.07 -23.13 23.94
C GLY A 780 -21.42 -24.32 23.02
N GLY A 781 -20.41 -25.03 22.50
CA GLY A 781 -20.57 -26.21 21.65
C GLY A 781 -20.60 -27.53 22.42
N VAL A 782 -21.03 -28.60 21.75
CA VAL A 782 -20.99 -29.97 22.29
C VAL A 782 -19.71 -30.65 21.81
N TYR A 783 -18.84 -31.00 22.75
CA TYR A 783 -17.58 -31.70 22.45
C TYR A 783 -17.79 -33.20 22.30
N CYS A 784 -17.45 -33.75 21.13
CA CYS A 784 -17.73 -35.13 20.74
C CYS A 784 -16.67 -36.14 21.24
N GLY A 785 -15.61 -35.65 21.87
CA GLY A 785 -14.52 -36.44 22.46
C GLY A 785 -13.22 -36.36 21.67
N ASN A 786 -12.09 -36.64 22.33
CA ASN A 786 -10.77 -36.54 21.73
C ASN A 786 -10.65 -37.47 20.50
N GLY A 787 -10.11 -36.95 19.39
CA GLY A 787 -9.90 -37.69 18.14
C GLY A 787 -11.16 -38.00 17.33
N THR A 788 -12.29 -37.37 17.64
CA THR A 788 -13.47 -37.36 16.75
C THR A 788 -13.34 -36.21 15.76
N ASP A 789 -13.72 -36.42 14.48
CA ASP A 789 -13.63 -35.38 13.45
C ASP A 789 -15.01 -34.80 13.05
N CYS A 790 -15.01 -33.59 12.50
CA CYS A 790 -16.22 -32.88 12.08
C CYS A 790 -16.92 -33.48 10.86
N VAL A 791 -16.34 -34.49 10.20
CA VAL A 791 -16.94 -35.15 9.04
C VAL A 791 -17.78 -36.36 9.43
N ASP A 792 -17.44 -37.03 10.54
CA ASP A 792 -18.16 -38.22 11.04
C ASP A 792 -18.85 -38.01 12.42
N ALA A 793 -18.78 -36.80 13.01
CA ALA A 793 -19.42 -36.50 14.28
C ALA A 793 -20.96 -36.55 14.22
N ASP A 794 -21.56 -37.65 14.69
CA ASP A 794 -23.01 -37.82 14.95
C ASP A 794 -23.42 -37.09 16.25
N CYS A 795 -23.00 -35.84 16.40
CA CYS A 795 -23.28 -34.95 17.53
C CYS A 795 -24.41 -33.98 17.15
N SER A 796 -25.64 -34.30 17.55
CA SER A 796 -26.80 -33.45 17.25
C SER A 796 -27.14 -32.54 18.43
N CYS A 797 -27.32 -31.25 18.14
CA CYS A 797 -27.71 -30.19 19.06
C CYS A 797 -29.24 -29.96 19.05
N ASP A 798 -30.03 -30.98 19.42
CA ASP A 798 -31.50 -30.90 19.48
C ASP A 798 -32.02 -30.14 20.73
N GLY A 799 -31.37 -29.04 21.13
CA GLY A 799 -31.69 -28.28 22.34
C GLY A 799 -31.91 -26.78 22.09
N GLY A 800 -32.45 -26.10 23.09
CA GLY A 800 -32.73 -24.67 23.10
C GLY A 800 -32.48 -24.07 24.48
N ALA A 801 -32.47 -22.74 24.58
CA ALA A 801 -32.24 -22.04 25.83
C ALA A 801 -33.38 -22.31 26.82
N CYS A 802 -32.99 -22.72 28.03
CA CYS A 802 -33.88 -22.89 29.15
C CYS A 802 -33.51 -21.88 30.23
N CYS A 803 -34.38 -20.88 30.45
CA CYS A 803 -34.20 -19.89 31.51
C CYS A 803 -34.75 -20.46 32.83
N LEU A 804 -33.88 -20.67 33.82
CA LEU A 804 -34.28 -21.12 35.15
C LEU A 804 -34.73 -19.94 36.01
N PRO A 805 -35.55 -20.20 37.06
CA PRO A 805 -36.08 -19.15 37.95
C PRO A 805 -35.03 -18.33 38.71
N ASP A 806 -33.78 -18.81 38.76
CA ASP A 806 -32.65 -18.12 39.40
C ASP A 806 -31.86 -17.24 38.43
N GLY A 807 -32.36 -17.03 37.21
CA GLY A 807 -31.71 -16.25 36.16
C GLY A 807 -30.62 -17.02 35.40
N SER A 808 -30.34 -18.27 35.77
CA SER A 808 -29.37 -19.08 35.03
C SER A 808 -29.99 -19.62 33.74
N CYS A 809 -29.18 -19.73 32.69
CA CYS A 809 -29.58 -20.31 31.43
C CYS A 809 -28.79 -21.57 31.14
N LEU A 810 -29.46 -22.61 30.67
CA LEU A 810 -28.81 -23.82 30.17
C LEU A 810 -29.44 -24.28 28.84
N LEU A 811 -28.62 -24.76 27.90
CA LEU A 811 -29.13 -25.41 26.70
C LEU A 811 -29.58 -26.83 27.03
N THR A 812 -30.86 -27.13 26.83
CA THR A 812 -31.40 -28.48 27.02
C THR A 812 -32.61 -28.72 26.14
N SER A 813 -33.26 -29.88 26.25
CA SER A 813 -34.52 -30.13 25.54
C SER A 813 -35.71 -29.49 26.26
N ALA A 814 -36.79 -29.20 25.53
CA ALA A 814 -38.03 -28.66 26.10
C ALA A 814 -38.57 -29.47 27.31
N THR A 815 -38.40 -30.80 27.29
CA THR A 815 -38.87 -31.68 28.38
C THR A 815 -38.00 -31.53 29.62
N ALA A 816 -36.68 -31.55 29.44
CA ALA A 816 -35.74 -31.36 30.54
C ALA A 816 -35.82 -29.95 31.14
N CYS A 817 -36.13 -28.93 30.32
CA CYS A 817 -36.36 -27.58 30.80
C CYS A 817 -37.60 -27.48 31.72
N GLY A 818 -38.70 -28.09 31.29
CA GLY A 818 -39.92 -28.17 32.11
C GLY A 818 -39.71 -28.96 33.40
N ASP A 819 -38.92 -30.03 33.37
CA ASP A 819 -38.56 -30.81 34.56
C ASP A 819 -37.67 -30.02 35.53
N ALA A 820 -36.84 -29.10 35.03
CA ALA A 820 -36.01 -28.20 35.81
C ALA A 820 -36.77 -26.94 36.32
N GLY A 821 -38.03 -26.77 35.91
CA GLY A 821 -38.85 -25.63 36.29
C GLY A 821 -38.49 -24.33 35.60
N GLY A 822 -37.81 -24.40 34.45
CA GLY A 822 -37.45 -23.25 33.62
C GLY A 822 -38.38 -23.04 32.44
N ASP A 823 -38.29 -21.85 31.84
CA ASP A 823 -39.01 -21.47 30.63
C ASP A 823 -38.16 -21.74 29.39
N TYR A 824 -38.69 -22.56 28.48
CA TYR A 824 -38.00 -23.00 27.27
C TYR A 824 -38.26 -22.04 26.11
N GLN A 825 -37.19 -21.46 25.55
CA GLN A 825 -37.28 -20.42 24.53
C GLN A 825 -37.42 -20.96 23.09
N GLY A 826 -37.33 -22.28 22.91
CA GLY A 826 -37.53 -22.95 21.62
C GLY A 826 -36.24 -23.56 21.07
N ASP A 827 -36.39 -24.58 20.21
CA ASP A 827 -35.25 -25.28 19.63
C ASP A 827 -34.39 -24.33 18.78
N GLY A 828 -33.06 -24.39 18.94
CA GLY A 828 -32.12 -23.50 18.24
C GLY A 828 -31.96 -22.10 18.84
N THR A 829 -32.56 -21.81 20.01
CA THR A 829 -32.26 -20.58 20.77
C THR A 829 -31.04 -20.77 21.67
N THR A 830 -30.17 -19.75 21.74
CA THR A 830 -28.96 -19.78 22.60
C THR A 830 -29.18 -19.02 23.90
N CYS A 831 -28.39 -19.33 24.93
CA CYS A 831 -28.45 -18.59 26.20
C CYS A 831 -27.99 -17.12 26.08
N GLY A 832 -27.20 -16.78 25.06
CA GLY A 832 -26.80 -15.40 24.79
C GLY A 832 -27.94 -14.57 24.18
N ASP A 833 -28.76 -15.19 23.32
CA ASP A 833 -29.88 -14.51 22.64
C ASP A 833 -31.18 -14.53 23.45
N ALA A 834 -31.33 -15.51 24.34
CA ALA A 834 -32.55 -15.76 25.10
C ALA A 834 -32.86 -14.68 26.15
N GLY A 835 -31.92 -13.80 26.48
CA GLY A 835 -32.13 -12.72 27.45
C GLY A 835 -32.72 -13.22 28.76
N CYS A 836 -32.14 -14.26 29.36
CA CYS A 836 -32.57 -14.75 30.66
C CYS A 836 -32.19 -13.72 31.74
N THR A 837 -32.97 -12.64 31.82
CA THR A 837 -32.85 -11.64 32.87
C THR A 837 -33.38 -12.21 34.18
N LEU A 838 -32.75 -11.82 35.29
CA LEU A 838 -33.30 -12.10 36.61
C LEU A 838 -34.70 -11.49 36.67
N PRO A 839 -35.74 -12.23 37.10
CA PRO A 839 -37.07 -11.65 37.18
C PRO A 839 -37.02 -10.49 38.17
N CYS A 840 -37.20 -9.26 37.66
CA CYS A 840 -37.32 -8.05 38.46
C CYS A 840 -38.82 -7.81 38.70
N PRO A 841 -39.40 -8.31 39.81
CA PRO A 841 -40.85 -8.38 39.95
C PRO A 841 -41.53 -7.02 40.07
N ALA A 842 -40.72 -5.96 40.17
CA ALA A 842 -41.15 -4.57 40.24
C ALA A 842 -41.21 -3.87 38.88
N ASP A 843 -40.71 -4.48 37.79
CA ASP A 843 -40.94 -4.04 36.41
C ASP A 843 -42.27 -4.63 35.94
N LEU A 844 -43.32 -3.81 36.00
CA LEU A 844 -44.71 -4.20 35.79
C LEU A 844 -45.15 -3.97 34.35
N ASP A 845 -44.42 -3.18 33.58
CA ASP A 845 -44.69 -2.93 32.16
C ASP A 845 -43.74 -3.67 31.20
N GLY A 846 -42.72 -4.35 31.74
CA GLY A 846 -41.78 -5.20 31.01
C GLY A 846 -40.77 -4.40 30.20
N SER A 847 -40.45 -3.18 30.65
CA SER A 847 -39.55 -2.26 29.96
C SER A 847 -38.08 -2.57 30.15
N GLY A 848 -37.73 -3.40 31.15
CA GLY A 848 -36.35 -3.68 31.54
C GLY A 848 -35.83 -2.77 32.65
N ASP A 849 -36.60 -1.76 33.09
CA ASP A 849 -36.25 -0.83 34.16
C ASP A 849 -37.44 -0.65 35.13
N VAL A 850 -37.17 -0.52 36.43
CA VAL A 850 -38.22 -0.16 37.41
C VAL A 850 -38.29 1.36 37.53
N GLY A 851 -39.35 1.95 36.99
CA GLY A 851 -39.47 3.39 36.83
C GLY A 851 -40.82 3.99 37.21
N PHE A 852 -41.06 5.18 36.69
CA PHE A 852 -42.26 5.95 37.00
C PHE A 852 -43.55 5.25 36.51
N THR A 853 -43.48 4.50 35.41
CA THR A 853 -44.63 3.78 34.86
C THR A 853 -45.07 2.66 35.80
N ASP A 854 -44.13 1.92 36.39
CA ASP A 854 -44.39 0.85 37.36
C ASP A 854 -44.95 1.39 38.67
N LEU A 855 -44.41 2.51 39.14
CA LEU A 855 -44.92 3.22 40.30
C LEU A 855 -46.40 3.60 40.11
N ILE A 856 -46.76 4.11 38.93
CA ILE A 856 -48.14 4.45 38.61
C ILE A 856 -49.01 3.19 38.53
N ALA A 857 -48.50 2.07 38.03
CA ALA A 857 -49.23 0.81 37.97
C ALA A 857 -49.63 0.33 39.39
N VAL A 858 -48.69 0.34 40.35
CA VAL A 858 -48.98 0.00 41.76
C VAL A 858 -49.99 0.98 42.38
N LEU A 859 -49.80 2.28 42.19
CA LEU A 859 -50.71 3.30 42.75
C LEU A 859 -52.12 3.22 42.15
N ALA A 860 -52.26 2.82 40.89
CA ALA A 860 -53.54 2.67 40.21
C ALA A 860 -54.34 1.44 40.68
N ALA A 861 -53.66 0.39 41.15
CA ALA A 861 -54.27 -0.87 41.57
C ALA A 861 -54.48 -0.98 43.10
N TRP A 862 -54.30 0.11 43.85
CA TRP A 862 -54.30 0.12 45.32
C TRP A 862 -55.55 -0.52 45.96
N GLY A 863 -55.34 -1.52 46.82
CA GLY A 863 -56.39 -2.30 47.48
C GLY A 863 -56.43 -3.78 47.06
N PRO A 864 -57.55 -4.49 47.30
CA PRO A 864 -57.63 -5.94 47.07
C PRO A 864 -57.41 -6.33 45.63
N CYS A 865 -56.44 -7.21 45.39
CA CYS A 865 -55.97 -7.52 44.05
C CYS A 865 -55.49 -8.97 43.94
N PRO A 866 -56.41 -9.96 44.01
CA PRO A 866 -56.02 -11.36 44.08
C PRO A 866 -55.41 -11.83 42.75
N GLY A 867 -54.09 -12.06 42.75
CA GLY A 867 -53.34 -12.56 41.60
C GLY A 867 -53.12 -11.54 40.50
N CYS A 868 -53.09 -10.25 40.84
CA CYS A 868 -52.68 -9.22 39.89
C CYS A 868 -51.16 -8.99 39.94
N PRO A 869 -50.55 -8.49 38.86
CA PRO A 869 -49.10 -8.23 38.82
C PRO A 869 -48.61 -7.21 39.86
N GLN A 870 -49.47 -6.28 40.27
CA GLN A 870 -49.14 -5.20 41.20
C GLN A 870 -49.04 -5.64 42.67
N ASP A 871 -49.50 -6.85 43.02
CA ASP A 871 -49.35 -7.49 44.33
C ASP A 871 -48.02 -8.26 44.35
N ILE A 872 -46.94 -7.48 44.36
CA ILE A 872 -45.55 -7.95 44.17
C ILE A 872 -45.13 -8.86 45.32
N ASP A 873 -45.63 -8.61 46.54
CA ASP A 873 -45.33 -9.45 47.71
C ASP A 873 -46.27 -10.66 47.88
N GLY A 874 -47.31 -10.77 47.03
CA GLY A 874 -48.27 -11.88 47.01
C GLY A 874 -49.18 -11.92 48.24
N SER A 875 -49.41 -10.80 48.90
CA SER A 875 -50.25 -10.70 50.10
C SER A 875 -51.76 -10.77 49.80
N GLY A 876 -52.16 -10.58 48.54
CA GLY A 876 -53.55 -10.52 48.08
C GLY A 876 -54.15 -9.11 48.02
N ASP A 877 -53.37 -8.08 48.40
CA ASP A 877 -53.75 -6.67 48.43
C ASP A 877 -52.56 -5.81 47.95
N VAL A 878 -52.76 -4.93 46.96
CA VAL A 878 -51.76 -3.93 46.57
C VAL A 878 -51.72 -2.83 47.62
N GLY A 879 -50.59 -2.70 48.29
CA GLY A 879 -50.42 -1.79 49.41
C GLY A 879 -49.04 -1.18 49.53
N PHE A 880 -48.73 -0.75 50.76
CA PHE A 880 -47.50 -0.03 51.03
C PHE A 880 -46.25 -0.90 50.87
N THR A 881 -46.37 -2.22 51.06
CA THR A 881 -45.25 -3.15 50.87
C THR A 881 -44.87 -3.26 49.40
N ASP A 882 -45.85 -3.38 48.50
CA ASP A 882 -45.62 -3.42 47.04
C ASP A 882 -45.02 -2.11 46.53
N LEU A 883 -45.52 -0.98 47.04
CA LEU A 883 -44.95 0.34 46.75
C LEU A 883 -43.49 0.44 47.19
N LEU A 884 -43.15 -0.10 48.36
CA LEU A 884 -41.77 -0.13 48.82
C LEU A 884 -40.89 -0.99 47.92
N THR A 885 -41.39 -2.12 47.42
CA THR A 885 -40.64 -2.98 46.49
C THR A 885 -40.29 -2.23 45.20
N VAL A 886 -41.23 -1.50 44.59
CA VAL A 886 -40.96 -0.65 43.42
C VAL A 886 -39.94 0.45 43.73
N LEU A 887 -40.09 1.13 44.87
CA LEU A 887 -39.17 2.22 45.23
C LEU A 887 -37.77 1.72 45.63
N SER A 888 -37.65 0.50 46.15
CA SER A 888 -36.35 -0.08 46.53
C SER A 888 -35.57 -0.68 45.37
N SER A 889 -36.26 -1.00 44.27
CA SER A 889 -35.68 -1.61 43.07
C SER A 889 -35.56 -0.62 41.92
N TRP A 890 -35.63 0.69 42.19
CA TRP A 890 -35.66 1.75 41.19
C TRP A 890 -34.40 1.80 40.32
N GLY A 891 -34.58 1.82 38.99
CA GLY A 891 -33.50 1.78 37.99
C GLY A 891 -33.50 0.49 37.18
N ASP A 892 -32.44 0.29 36.41
CA ASP A 892 -32.30 -0.81 35.47
C ASP A 892 -32.35 -2.18 36.17
N CYS A 893 -32.99 -3.15 35.53
CA CYS A 893 -33.03 -4.52 36.04
C CYS A 893 -31.65 -5.19 35.86
N PRO A 894 -31.00 -5.65 36.94
CA PRO A 894 -29.63 -6.19 36.89
C PRO A 894 -29.52 -7.59 36.28
#